data_AF-A0A925Z672-F1
#
_entry.id   AF-A0A925Z672-F1
#
_cell.length_a   1.000
_cell.length_b   1.000
_cell.length_c   1.000
_cell.angle_alpha   90.00
_cell.angle_beta   90.00
_cell.angle_gamma   90.00
#
_symmetry.space_group_name_H-M   'P 1'
#
loop_
_entity.id
_entity.type
_entity.pdbx_description
1 polymer ?
#
loop_
_entity_poly.entity_id
_entity_poly.type
_entity_poly.pdbx_seq_one_letter_code
_entity_poly.pdbx_strand_id
1 'polypeptide(L)'
;MNKVLFIFILLSYSFYGLAQICGTPGLDGSGNISGSINTYFPVSGNITLSSGTKQVQLSSVPPNDNYGNNFGTKPISAGDMLLIIQMQDATINFSDNNLYGANNSSYGPDNLGGTGFTALGNTGTFEYVIATNAVGLGGGNLTFRGAGVNKGTVHTYFAADETSVRGKRTFQVVRIPQYSNLVLSSSINTPPFNGHAGGIIAFDVSGSMNFSGFTIDASSRGFRGGYGSSSLSKGNISSIYVTPSSDLRSVGKGEGIAGTPRFMWDGYNDPDNLTEGLPGGSSGKGAPGNAGGGGHDHNAGGGGGGNGGFGGVGGNGTASVPDAPNTFPNGGRPGSISYTGASLDISRIIMGGGGGGGDANNALSGVKGGVGGGIILINVGQIVGTGVIRANGGDGAAGIQGSQPDGAGGGGAGGTVYIKVSDPIPGGVLTVEAKGGNGGNTRGDIGTNEHGPGGGGGGGEIFYAMSSGTINRDVSAGNAGRANSGAGTSHGAENGKIGISLPFLISSLPPYLQGGGSACYPVLSTTVDVVNPSVIRVPGMEVEYIIKAVNQPGGGNAGGARIEALLPPGISYKSATVEYHNDSGGPALITNLPPGNAQRPLFGDFNIAPGGDVTITVKATIDCGVAPQIFNTSAQTLHFDPTRTIGDPDRRITSKINAFPGSNIQYEGSLGFVPGSNFSGASSSSDNVAVANAGPLTNNTITIPTNADKFCVNTSGDFVDPVRITGSNPTGDIGIYTFQWQSSTDNVNFTNIAGAISKDYDPPPINTSTYYKRIVTSSPCTLPVESLGVKVLLAIVPVADFELPGFCLSDGSATFTNTTTIADGTDSQLTYEWNFGEPSSAGLNTSIIKNGTHAYSAPGVYTVTLKSTSKDGCVNTKTHFFTVNGSNPNADFQVRNLTALCSGIPVKFEDKASVNFGEITKIEWYYDYLNNPAQVEIDNTPGLRTAPKVYSYLYPASTTAMKVYRVRMKVYSGATCVDDSFIDISVYSKPEVVFNTIAPVCLKNTPFQIIQASETVGVGGSGVFTGNGVSSSGMFNPASAGVGTHTITYTFTSASGGCSDAKSQDIIVQPNPVVLNDDVDILLGGEITLPAIAEQSGLDYQWSPATALSGTTILTPIASPEQTTVYTLRATDKNTGCSSEGTVTVTVNKTPEVPNTFTPNGDGINDLWVIANLNTYTNCVIKVFNRSGQMVFSTTGYSTPWDGTFKGNPLPAATYYYTIDPQKGRKVIAGSITILR
;
A
#
# COMPACT_ATOMS: atom_id res chain seq x y z
N MET A 1 4.47 -27.59 51.52
CA MET A 1 5.62 -26.78 51.04
C MET A 1 5.98 -27.28 49.65
N ASN A 2 6.04 -26.36 48.67
CA ASN A 2 6.82 -26.40 47.41
C ASN A 2 6.24 -25.33 46.48
N LYS A 3 6.81 -24.11 46.54
CA LYS A 3 6.48 -23.04 45.59
C LYS A 3 7.34 -23.23 44.35
N VAL A 4 6.75 -23.65 43.24
CA VAL A 4 7.38 -23.52 41.92
C VAL A 4 6.93 -22.18 41.34
N LEU A 5 7.87 -21.24 41.24
CA LEU A 5 7.64 -19.92 40.68
C LEU A 5 7.80 -19.97 39.16
N PHE A 6 6.71 -20.17 38.42
CA PHE A 6 6.72 -20.00 36.96
C PHE A 6 6.70 -18.50 36.62
N ILE A 7 7.85 -17.98 36.20
CA ILE A 7 7.97 -16.64 35.62
C ILE A 7 7.48 -16.73 34.17
N PHE A 8 6.26 -16.23 33.91
CA PHE A 8 5.79 -16.00 32.54
C PHE A 8 6.53 -14.80 31.95
N ILE A 9 7.53 -15.07 31.12
CA ILE A 9 8.09 -14.05 30.22
C ILE A 9 7.15 -13.92 29.02
N LEU A 10 6.27 -12.93 29.08
CA LEU A 10 5.47 -12.49 27.93
C LEU A 10 6.37 -11.78 26.91
N LEU A 11 7.00 -12.54 26.01
CA LEU A 11 7.48 -11.98 24.74
C LEU A 11 6.27 -11.80 23.82
N SER A 12 5.70 -10.59 23.82
CA SER A 12 4.75 -10.15 22.80
C SER A 12 5.48 -9.94 21.47
N TYR A 13 5.70 -11.01 20.71
CA TYR A 13 6.09 -10.90 19.30
C TYR A 13 4.89 -10.40 18.49
N SER A 14 4.82 -9.08 18.30
CA SER A 14 3.97 -8.49 17.28
C SER A 14 4.50 -8.88 15.89
N PHE A 15 3.97 -9.96 15.33
CA PHE A 15 4.14 -10.29 13.92
C PHE A 15 3.39 -9.25 13.07
N TYR A 16 4.05 -8.13 12.80
CA TYR A 16 3.66 -7.24 11.71
C TYR A 16 3.83 -7.99 10.39
N GLY A 17 2.73 -8.51 9.85
CA GLY A 17 2.71 -8.99 8.47
C GLY A 17 3.12 -7.86 7.54
N LEU A 18 4.23 -8.03 6.83
CA LEU A 18 4.69 -7.04 5.85
C LEU A 18 3.59 -6.85 4.78
N ALA A 19 3.19 -5.62 4.52
CA ALA A 19 2.10 -5.34 3.59
C ALA A 19 2.57 -5.40 2.13
N GLN A 20 1.68 -5.80 1.22
CA GLN A 20 1.91 -5.73 -0.22
C GLN A 20 2.17 -4.27 -0.65
N ILE A 21 3.18 -4.07 -1.50
CA ILE A 21 3.43 -2.78 -2.14
C ILE A 21 2.84 -2.80 -3.54
N CYS A 22 1.92 -1.86 -3.75
CA CYS A 22 1.25 -1.62 -5.02
C CYS A 22 1.47 -0.15 -5.39
N GLY A 23 2.10 0.09 -6.54
CA GLY A 23 2.10 1.41 -7.16
C GLY A 23 0.72 1.77 -7.73
N THR A 24 0.64 2.82 -8.54
CA THR A 24 -0.61 3.16 -9.23
C THR A 24 -0.73 2.37 -10.53
N PRO A 25 -1.73 1.48 -10.65
CA PRO A 25 -1.92 0.67 -11.84
C PRO A 25 -2.13 1.56 -13.06
N GLY A 26 -1.29 1.38 -14.09
CA GLY A 26 -1.33 2.17 -15.30
C GLY A 26 -1.07 3.68 -15.13
N LEU A 27 -0.26 4.11 -14.14
CA LEU A 27 0.08 5.53 -13.95
C LEU A 27 0.67 6.19 -15.22
N ASP A 28 1.60 5.51 -15.91
CA ASP A 28 2.22 5.96 -17.17
C ASP A 28 1.29 5.82 -18.39
N GLY A 29 0.06 5.32 -18.22
CA GLY A 29 -0.96 5.18 -19.26
C GLY A 29 -0.67 4.05 -20.25
N SER A 30 -1.28 4.11 -21.43
CA SER A 30 -1.07 3.14 -22.48
C SER A 30 0.15 3.53 -23.33
N GLY A 31 1.11 2.60 -23.45
CA GLY A 31 2.42 2.87 -24.03
C GLY A 31 2.63 2.18 -25.38
N ASN A 32 3.15 2.92 -26.36
CA ASN A 32 3.82 2.33 -27.51
C ASN A 32 5.32 2.70 -27.43
N ILE A 33 6.18 1.72 -27.13
CA ILE A 33 7.56 1.95 -26.68
C ILE A 33 8.58 1.53 -27.73
N SER A 34 9.59 2.39 -27.93
CA SER A 34 10.63 2.27 -28.95
C SER A 34 12.06 2.57 -28.46
N GLY A 35 12.32 2.45 -27.16
CA GLY A 35 13.61 2.77 -26.54
C GLY A 35 13.74 2.26 -25.10
N SER A 36 14.79 2.70 -24.38
CA SER A 36 14.96 2.32 -22.97
C SER A 36 13.82 2.86 -22.10
N ILE A 37 13.33 2.01 -21.21
CA ILE A 37 12.04 2.21 -20.53
C ILE A 37 12.19 2.73 -19.08
N ASN A 38 13.36 2.53 -18.48
CA ASN A 38 13.66 2.87 -17.09
C ASN A 38 14.39 4.20 -16.93
N THR A 39 14.51 4.66 -15.69
CA THR A 39 15.44 5.74 -15.32
C THR A 39 16.16 5.35 -14.04
N TYR A 40 17.49 5.36 -14.07
CA TYR A 40 18.35 4.87 -12.99
C TYR A 40 18.91 6.05 -12.19
N PHE A 41 18.63 6.07 -10.89
CA PHE A 41 19.09 7.08 -9.95
C PHE A 41 20.16 6.46 -9.03
N PRO A 42 21.45 6.79 -9.25
CA PRO A 42 22.52 6.40 -8.33
C PRO A 42 22.31 7.09 -6.97
N VAL A 43 22.77 6.47 -5.90
CA VAL A 43 22.83 7.14 -4.59
C VAL A 43 24.08 8.01 -4.45
N SER A 44 24.09 8.90 -3.46
CA SER A 44 25.21 9.83 -3.25
C SER A 44 26.17 9.34 -2.15
N GLY A 45 27.39 8.98 -2.56
CA GLY A 45 28.49 8.62 -1.67
C GLY A 45 28.27 7.35 -0.84
N ASN A 46 29.02 7.25 0.25
CA ASN A 46 29.01 6.08 1.14
C ASN A 46 27.82 6.17 2.13
N ILE A 47 26.82 5.31 1.94
CA ILE A 47 25.55 5.33 2.67
C ILE A 47 25.10 3.91 3.05
N THR A 48 24.53 3.80 4.26
CA THR A 48 23.78 2.63 4.71
C THR A 48 22.32 3.03 4.84
N LEU A 49 21.47 2.50 3.97
CA LEU A 49 20.02 2.68 4.03
C LEU A 49 19.45 1.56 4.89
N SER A 50 19.38 1.78 6.20
CA SER A 50 18.92 0.78 7.17
C SER A 50 17.45 0.38 6.97
N SER A 51 17.11 -0.87 7.29
CA SER A 51 15.71 -1.35 7.36
C SER A 51 14.82 -0.38 8.16
N GLY A 52 13.63 -0.10 7.63
CA GLY A 52 12.67 0.86 8.16
C GLY A 52 12.92 2.33 7.77
N THR A 53 13.94 2.62 6.97
CA THR A 53 14.20 3.99 6.48
C THR A 53 13.24 4.37 5.34
N LYS A 54 12.84 5.64 5.27
CA LYS A 54 11.85 6.19 4.31
C LYS A 54 12.41 7.21 3.32
N GLN A 55 13.70 7.49 3.35
CA GLN A 55 14.31 8.49 2.48
C GLN A 55 15.75 8.15 2.11
N VAL A 56 16.17 8.60 0.94
CA VAL A 56 17.53 8.41 0.42
C VAL A 56 17.94 9.60 -0.45
N GLN A 57 19.19 10.03 -0.32
CA GLN A 57 19.75 11.08 -1.17
C GLN A 57 20.22 10.48 -2.49
N LEU A 58 19.55 10.88 -3.58
CA LEU A 58 19.88 10.50 -4.94
C LEU A 58 20.85 11.50 -5.57
N SER A 59 21.77 10.95 -6.37
CA SER A 59 22.63 11.68 -7.31
C SER A 59 21.89 11.92 -8.64
N SER A 60 22.49 12.70 -9.54
CA SER A 60 21.97 12.87 -10.90
C SER A 60 21.94 11.57 -11.69
N VAL A 61 20.90 11.40 -12.50
CA VAL A 61 20.85 10.36 -13.54
C VAL A 61 22.05 10.57 -14.48
N PRO A 62 22.82 9.52 -14.82
CA PRO A 62 23.95 9.65 -15.75
C PRO A 62 23.49 10.18 -17.12
N PRO A 63 24.31 10.98 -17.82
CA PRO A 63 24.02 11.38 -19.18
C PRO A 63 24.06 10.18 -20.14
N ASN A 64 23.48 10.32 -21.32
CA ASN A 64 23.67 9.35 -22.40
C ASN A 64 25.16 9.25 -22.75
N ASP A 65 25.64 8.04 -23.03
CA ASP A 65 27.01 7.85 -23.49
C ASP A 65 27.19 8.10 -25.00
N ASN A 66 28.43 8.05 -25.46
CA ASN A 66 28.80 8.28 -26.87
C ASN A 66 28.26 7.19 -27.84
N TYR A 67 27.67 6.11 -27.31
CA TYR A 67 27.10 5.01 -28.08
C TYR A 67 25.56 5.07 -28.09
N GLY A 68 24.97 6.10 -27.48
CA GLY A 68 23.53 6.32 -27.42
C GLY A 68 22.83 5.49 -26.35
N ASN A 69 23.55 4.84 -25.43
CA ASN A 69 22.94 4.16 -24.30
C ASN A 69 22.34 5.22 -23.35
N ASN A 70 21.08 5.04 -22.97
CA ASN A 70 20.27 6.05 -22.29
C ASN A 70 19.92 5.59 -20.86
N PHE A 71 20.35 6.35 -19.84
CA PHE A 71 20.08 6.06 -18.43
C PHE A 71 18.74 6.61 -17.92
N GLY A 72 17.94 7.16 -18.83
CA GLY A 72 16.54 7.51 -18.63
C GLY A 72 16.26 9.01 -18.62
N THR A 73 15.04 9.36 -18.99
CA THR A 73 14.59 10.75 -19.21
C THR A 73 13.37 11.14 -18.38
N LYS A 74 12.79 10.21 -17.60
CA LYS A 74 11.62 10.48 -16.76
C LYS A 74 12.04 10.75 -15.31
N PRO A 75 11.74 11.93 -14.74
CA PRO A 75 11.95 12.19 -13.32
C PRO A 75 11.01 11.32 -12.46
N ILE A 76 11.31 11.20 -11.16
CA ILE A 76 10.41 10.57 -10.20
C ILE A 76 9.29 11.57 -9.85
N SER A 77 8.06 11.09 -9.82
CA SER A 77 6.86 11.78 -9.34
C SER A 77 6.27 11.07 -8.12
N ALA A 78 5.53 11.78 -7.27
CA ALA A 78 4.81 11.14 -6.17
C ALA A 78 3.78 10.12 -6.71
N GLY A 79 3.75 8.92 -6.13
CA GLY A 79 2.96 7.79 -6.61
C GLY A 79 3.71 6.82 -7.53
N ASP A 80 4.91 7.17 -8.04
CA ASP A 80 5.74 6.28 -8.85
C ASP A 80 6.21 5.05 -8.04
N MET A 81 6.22 3.89 -8.70
CA MET A 81 6.85 2.68 -8.18
C MET A 81 8.35 2.67 -8.49
N LEU A 82 9.16 2.34 -7.50
CA LEU A 82 10.62 2.30 -7.59
C LEU A 82 11.14 0.93 -7.16
N LEU A 83 12.15 0.43 -7.87
CA LEU A 83 12.98 -0.70 -7.44
C LEU A 83 14.12 -0.19 -6.56
N ILE A 84 14.34 -0.79 -5.40
CA ILE A 84 15.63 -0.70 -4.69
C ILE A 84 16.28 -2.09 -4.73
N ILE A 85 17.50 -2.18 -5.22
CA ILE A 85 18.22 -3.45 -5.42
C ILE A 85 19.71 -3.34 -5.11
N GLN A 86 20.23 -4.27 -4.30
CA GLN A 86 21.65 -4.38 -3.98
C GLN A 86 22.37 -5.15 -5.09
N MET A 87 23.25 -4.50 -5.83
CA MET A 87 24.03 -5.12 -6.92
C MET A 87 25.25 -5.88 -6.38
N GLN A 88 25.96 -5.31 -5.41
CA GLN A 88 27.25 -5.83 -4.91
C GLN A 88 27.33 -5.67 -3.39
N ASP A 89 27.54 -6.77 -2.65
CA ASP A 89 27.84 -6.80 -1.20
C ASP A 89 28.52 -8.13 -0.77
N ALA A 90 29.03 -8.93 -1.72
CA ALA A 90 29.62 -10.22 -1.38
C ALA A 90 31.03 -10.08 -0.78
N THR A 91 31.33 -10.94 0.19
CA THR A 91 32.65 -11.05 0.82
C THR A 91 33.42 -12.24 0.26
N ILE A 92 34.74 -12.13 0.14
CA ILE A 92 35.62 -13.18 -0.37
C ILE A 92 36.79 -13.42 0.58
N ASN A 93 37.35 -14.62 0.56
CA ASN A 93 38.73 -14.83 0.99
C ASN A 93 39.65 -14.30 -0.12
N PHE A 94 40.58 -13.41 0.22
CA PHE A 94 41.50 -12.76 -0.72
C PHE A 94 42.96 -13.18 -0.53
N SER A 95 43.19 -14.33 0.08
CA SER A 95 44.53 -14.94 0.18
C SER A 95 45.02 -15.36 -1.22
N ASP A 96 46.31 -15.16 -1.50
CA ASP A 96 46.93 -15.58 -2.76
C ASP A 96 47.21 -17.10 -2.78
N ASN A 97 46.14 -17.90 -2.80
CA ASN A 97 46.17 -19.37 -2.86
C ASN A 97 44.82 -19.93 -3.34
N ASN A 98 44.67 -21.26 -3.37
CA ASN A 98 43.44 -21.94 -3.79
C ASN A 98 42.24 -21.80 -2.83
N LEU A 99 42.35 -21.01 -1.75
CA LEU A 99 41.24 -20.55 -0.92
C LEU A 99 40.74 -19.15 -1.36
N TYR A 100 41.25 -18.58 -2.46
CA TYR A 100 40.72 -17.33 -3.01
C TYR A 100 39.25 -17.47 -3.41
N GLY A 101 38.46 -16.42 -3.20
CA GLY A 101 37.02 -16.43 -3.41
C GLY A 101 36.31 -17.12 -2.24
N ALA A 102 36.10 -18.42 -2.33
CA ALA A 102 35.56 -19.25 -1.27
C ALA A 102 36.66 -19.86 -0.39
N ASN A 103 36.43 -19.91 0.93
CA ASN A 103 37.34 -20.50 1.91
C ASN A 103 37.35 -22.05 1.88
N ASN A 104 37.46 -22.63 0.68
CA ASN A 104 37.36 -24.05 0.40
C ASN A 104 38.23 -24.39 -0.85
N SER A 105 39.28 -25.18 -0.64
CA SER A 105 40.25 -25.60 -1.66
C SER A 105 39.68 -26.51 -2.75
N SER A 106 38.42 -26.93 -2.61
CA SER A 106 37.73 -27.82 -3.55
C SER A 106 36.38 -27.26 -4.01
N TYR A 107 36.13 -25.96 -3.82
CA TYR A 107 34.94 -25.30 -4.38
C TYR A 107 35.16 -24.96 -5.87
N GLY A 108 34.12 -25.09 -6.68
CA GLY A 108 34.15 -24.91 -8.14
C GLY A 108 33.87 -26.20 -8.91
N PRO A 109 33.61 -26.11 -10.23
CA PRO A 109 33.21 -27.26 -11.06
C PRO A 109 34.33 -28.29 -11.30
N ASP A 110 35.59 -27.90 -11.09
CA ASP A 110 36.79 -28.73 -11.21
C ASP A 110 37.25 -29.35 -9.87
N ASN A 111 36.62 -28.95 -8.76
CA ASN A 111 37.03 -29.26 -7.38
C ASN A 111 38.45 -28.78 -6.99
N LEU A 112 38.96 -27.69 -7.59
CA LEU A 112 40.33 -27.21 -7.32
C LEU A 112 40.43 -25.85 -6.60
N GLY A 113 39.31 -25.21 -6.24
CA GLY A 113 39.30 -23.99 -5.43
C GLY A 113 39.82 -22.74 -6.16
N GLY A 114 39.80 -21.60 -5.48
CA GLY A 114 40.15 -20.30 -6.06
C GLY A 114 38.99 -19.61 -6.80
N THR A 115 37.76 -19.94 -6.44
CA THR A 115 36.52 -19.35 -6.98
C THR A 115 35.50 -19.13 -5.87
N GLY A 116 34.54 -18.21 -6.05
CA GLY A 116 33.37 -18.04 -5.19
C GLY A 116 33.51 -16.97 -4.11
N PHE A 117 32.74 -17.13 -3.04
CA PHE A 117 32.59 -16.13 -1.98
C PHE A 117 32.48 -16.80 -0.59
N THR A 118 32.72 -16.03 0.46
CA THR A 118 32.56 -16.48 1.86
C THR A 118 31.18 -16.15 2.44
N ALA A 119 30.57 -15.05 2.00
CA ALA A 119 29.17 -14.74 2.26
C ALA A 119 28.63 -13.80 1.17
N LEU A 120 27.38 -14.04 0.74
CA LEU A 120 26.72 -13.27 -0.32
C LEU A 120 26.36 -11.83 0.09
N GLY A 121 26.25 -11.58 1.41
CA GLY A 121 25.76 -10.31 1.94
C GLY A 121 24.32 -10.03 1.51
N ASN A 122 24.01 -8.77 1.26
CA ASN A 122 22.71 -8.33 0.73
C ASN A 122 22.64 -8.39 -0.81
N THR A 123 23.69 -8.87 -1.50
CA THR A 123 23.69 -9.01 -2.97
C THR A 123 22.41 -9.69 -3.46
N GLY A 124 21.79 -9.07 -4.47
CA GLY A 124 20.57 -9.55 -5.13
C GLY A 124 19.27 -9.24 -4.39
N THR A 125 19.29 -8.83 -3.12
CA THR A 125 18.04 -8.47 -2.42
C THR A 125 17.41 -7.25 -3.08
N PHE A 126 16.10 -7.30 -3.30
CA PHE A 126 15.35 -6.20 -3.89
C PHE A 126 14.00 -6.00 -3.19
N GLU A 127 13.46 -4.79 -3.31
CA GLU A 127 12.09 -4.48 -2.89
C GLU A 127 11.49 -3.35 -3.74
N TYR A 128 10.17 -3.23 -3.69
CA TYR A 128 9.44 -2.11 -4.28
C TYR A 128 9.08 -1.08 -3.20
N VAL A 129 9.23 0.20 -3.55
CA VAL A 129 8.75 1.32 -2.73
C VAL A 129 7.98 2.31 -3.60
N ILE A 130 7.06 3.06 -3.00
CA ILE A 130 6.29 4.10 -3.68
C ILE A 130 6.83 5.47 -3.30
N ALA A 131 7.18 6.29 -4.28
CA ALA A 131 7.65 7.66 -4.06
C ALA A 131 6.56 8.52 -3.42
N THR A 132 6.89 9.28 -2.37
CA THR A 132 5.95 10.23 -1.72
C THR A 132 6.25 11.69 -2.08
N ASN A 133 7.35 11.97 -2.77
CA ASN A 133 7.67 13.26 -3.37
C ASN A 133 8.21 13.10 -4.80
N ALA A 134 8.38 14.22 -5.51
CA ALA A 134 9.02 14.25 -6.82
C ALA A 134 10.53 14.50 -6.70
N VAL A 135 11.33 13.88 -7.58
CA VAL A 135 12.78 14.09 -7.71
C VAL A 135 13.15 14.23 -9.19
N GLY A 136 13.80 15.36 -9.53
CA GLY A 136 14.24 15.65 -10.90
C GLY A 136 15.45 14.81 -11.32
N LEU A 137 15.77 14.82 -12.63
CA LEU A 137 16.91 14.09 -13.20
C LEU A 137 18.27 14.50 -12.61
N GLY A 138 18.36 15.69 -11.99
CA GLY A 138 19.56 16.16 -11.28
C GLY A 138 19.81 15.51 -9.91
N GLY A 139 18.91 14.62 -9.45
CA GLY A 139 18.96 14.04 -8.10
C GLY A 139 18.23 14.89 -7.06
N GLY A 140 18.31 14.48 -5.79
CA GLY A 140 17.59 15.10 -4.67
C GLY A 140 17.27 14.12 -3.54
N ASN A 141 16.69 14.62 -2.44
CA ASN A 141 16.19 13.76 -1.38
C ASN A 141 14.87 13.11 -1.82
N LEU A 142 14.89 11.80 -2.07
CA LEU A 142 13.70 11.01 -2.31
C LEU A 142 13.10 10.59 -0.98
N THR A 143 11.80 10.82 -0.78
CA THR A 143 11.01 10.21 0.28
C THR A 143 10.08 9.14 -0.32
N PHE A 144 9.87 8.04 0.39
CA PHE A 144 9.11 6.90 -0.10
C PHE A 144 8.42 6.10 1.02
N ARG A 145 7.45 5.28 0.63
CA ARG A 145 6.76 4.28 1.46
C ARG A 145 7.14 2.87 0.98
N GLY A 146 7.70 2.06 1.87
CA GLY A 146 7.99 0.64 1.66
C GLY A 146 7.18 -0.27 2.60
N ALA A 147 7.45 -1.57 2.55
CA ALA A 147 6.71 -2.58 3.33
C ALA A 147 7.28 -2.86 4.72
N GLY A 148 8.50 -2.38 5.01
CA GLY A 148 9.21 -2.68 6.24
C GLY A 148 8.68 -1.93 7.46
N VAL A 149 9.44 -2.01 8.55
CA VAL A 149 9.11 -1.35 9.82
C VAL A 149 8.86 0.14 9.59
N ASN A 150 7.86 0.71 10.29
CA ASN A 150 7.37 2.07 10.10
C ASN A 150 6.82 2.40 8.69
N LYS A 151 6.69 1.45 7.76
CA LYS A 151 6.48 1.66 6.31
C LYS A 151 7.71 2.20 5.56
N GLY A 152 8.92 1.85 6.01
CA GLY A 152 10.18 2.10 5.29
C GLY A 152 10.65 0.88 4.48
N THR A 153 11.96 0.80 4.18
CA THR A 153 12.55 -0.38 3.53
C THR A 153 12.39 -1.65 4.37
N VAL A 154 12.20 -2.80 3.73
CA VAL A 154 12.31 -4.12 4.35
C VAL A 154 13.78 -4.43 4.62
N HIS A 155 14.65 -4.24 3.64
CA HIS A 155 16.06 -4.60 3.72
C HIS A 155 16.94 -3.42 4.15
N THR A 156 18.20 -3.74 4.45
CA THR A 156 19.28 -2.75 4.59
C THR A 156 20.12 -2.73 3.33
N TYR A 157 20.34 -1.57 2.73
CA TYR A 157 21.15 -1.43 1.51
C TYR A 157 22.46 -0.69 1.79
N PHE A 158 23.52 -1.07 1.09
CA PHE A 158 24.87 -0.54 1.27
C PHE A 158 25.43 0.00 -0.04
N ALA A 159 25.70 1.30 -0.09
CA ALA A 159 26.62 1.87 -1.07
C ALA A 159 27.89 2.26 -0.32
N ALA A 160 29.02 1.70 -0.74
CA ALA A 160 30.30 2.00 -0.13
C ALA A 160 31.44 1.73 -1.11
N ASP A 161 32.40 2.65 -1.21
CA ASP A 161 33.65 2.44 -1.92
C ASP A 161 34.40 1.20 -1.39
N GLU A 162 35.24 0.66 -2.25
CA GLU A 162 36.21 -0.39 -1.93
C GLU A 162 37.16 -0.03 -0.78
N THR A 163 37.75 -1.07 -0.19
CA THR A 163 38.81 -1.00 0.82
C THR A 163 39.77 -2.16 0.59
N SER A 164 40.94 -2.15 1.23
CA SER A 164 41.94 -3.23 1.10
C SER A 164 41.44 -4.64 1.50
N VAL A 165 40.32 -4.75 2.22
CA VAL A 165 39.75 -6.02 2.73
C VAL A 165 38.30 -6.28 2.33
N ARG A 166 37.65 -5.35 1.62
CA ARG A 166 36.26 -5.47 1.14
C ARG A 166 36.12 -4.72 -0.17
N GLY A 167 35.56 -5.37 -1.20
CA GLY A 167 35.28 -4.73 -2.48
C GLY A 167 34.20 -3.66 -2.41
N LYS A 168 33.95 -3.04 -3.56
CA LYS A 168 32.91 -2.04 -3.74
C LYS A 168 31.52 -2.61 -3.43
N ARG A 169 30.67 -1.80 -2.82
CA ARG A 169 29.27 -2.11 -2.54
C ARG A 169 28.38 -1.09 -3.21
N THR A 170 27.34 -1.57 -3.88
CA THR A 170 26.50 -0.76 -4.75
C THR A 170 25.05 -1.22 -4.66
N PHE A 171 24.13 -0.28 -4.47
CA PHE A 171 22.70 -0.48 -4.74
C PHE A 171 22.18 0.60 -5.69
N GLN A 172 21.14 0.27 -6.45
CA GLN A 172 20.49 1.17 -7.40
C GLN A 172 19.07 1.50 -6.95
N VAL A 173 18.60 2.70 -7.28
CA VAL A 173 17.17 3.05 -7.27
C VAL A 173 16.72 3.23 -8.72
N VAL A 174 15.70 2.49 -9.16
CA VAL A 174 15.24 2.52 -10.56
C VAL A 174 13.76 2.88 -10.61
N ARG A 175 13.38 3.89 -11.41
CA ARG A 175 11.96 4.17 -11.68
C ARG A 175 11.38 3.03 -12.52
N ILE A 176 10.32 2.39 -12.00
CA ILE A 176 9.55 1.37 -12.70
C ILE A 176 8.31 2.04 -13.31
N PRO A 177 8.22 2.17 -14.64
CA PRO A 177 7.01 2.68 -15.28
C PRO A 177 5.86 1.68 -15.14
N GLN A 178 4.65 2.21 -14.97
CA GLN A 178 3.44 1.42 -14.76
C GLN A 178 2.43 1.69 -15.89
N TYR A 179 2.33 0.78 -16.86
CA TYR A 179 1.47 0.95 -18.03
C TYR A 179 0.09 0.33 -17.84
N SER A 180 -0.95 0.93 -18.43
CA SER A 180 -2.28 0.29 -18.49
C SER A 180 -2.31 -0.82 -19.52
N ASN A 181 -1.74 -0.55 -20.70
CA ASN A 181 -1.43 -1.54 -21.74
C ASN A 181 -0.09 -1.15 -22.39
N LEU A 182 0.69 -2.14 -22.83
CA LEU A 182 2.01 -1.93 -23.42
C LEU A 182 2.12 -2.62 -24.77
N VAL A 183 2.48 -1.87 -25.80
CA VAL A 183 2.84 -2.39 -27.13
C VAL A 183 4.29 -2.00 -27.42
N LEU A 184 5.09 -2.93 -27.92
CA LEU A 184 6.42 -2.62 -28.45
C LEU A 184 6.32 -2.21 -29.92
N SER A 185 7.01 -1.13 -30.30
CA SER A 185 7.22 -0.71 -31.71
C SER A 185 8.67 -0.82 -32.16
N SER A 186 9.59 -1.12 -31.24
CA SER A 186 10.92 -1.64 -31.54
C SER A 186 11.36 -2.61 -30.44
N SER A 187 12.47 -3.31 -30.65
CA SER A 187 13.18 -3.95 -29.54
C SER A 187 13.67 -2.89 -28.54
N ILE A 188 13.69 -3.22 -27.26
CA ILE A 188 14.09 -2.33 -26.16
C ILE A 188 15.31 -2.89 -25.41
N ASN A 189 16.13 -2.01 -24.85
CA ASN A 189 17.36 -2.37 -24.15
C ASN A 189 17.61 -1.50 -22.90
N THR A 190 18.61 -1.89 -22.12
CA THR A 190 19.15 -1.14 -20.97
C THR A 190 20.59 -0.71 -21.26
N PRO A 191 21.06 0.46 -20.77
CA PRO A 191 22.47 0.79 -20.77
C PRO A 191 23.28 -0.29 -20.01
N PRO A 192 24.56 -0.52 -20.36
CA PRO A 192 25.42 -1.44 -19.60
C PRO A 192 25.55 -0.97 -18.14
N PHE A 193 25.71 -1.91 -17.21
CA PHE A 193 26.02 -1.55 -15.83
C PHE A 193 27.39 -0.85 -15.76
N ASN A 194 27.40 0.41 -15.32
CA ASN A 194 28.61 1.25 -15.27
C ASN A 194 29.31 1.23 -13.89
N GLY A 195 28.90 0.35 -12.98
CA GLY A 195 29.36 0.31 -11.59
C GLY A 195 28.44 1.00 -10.60
N HIS A 196 27.48 1.81 -11.06
CA HIS A 196 26.51 2.52 -10.20
C HIS A 196 25.09 2.61 -10.79
N ALA A 197 24.94 2.45 -12.11
CA ALA A 197 23.68 2.57 -12.84
C ALA A 197 23.63 1.61 -14.04
N GLY A 198 22.42 1.21 -14.45
CA GLY A 198 22.17 0.40 -15.65
C GLY A 198 22.11 -1.11 -15.39
N GLY A 199 22.05 -1.88 -16.47
CA GLY A 199 22.00 -3.35 -16.46
C GLY A 199 20.67 -3.96 -16.03
N ILE A 200 19.60 -3.17 -15.93
CA ILE A 200 18.26 -3.61 -15.50
C ILE A 200 17.20 -3.12 -16.50
N ILE A 201 16.25 -3.99 -16.87
CA ILE A 201 14.98 -3.60 -17.50
C ILE A 201 13.87 -4.01 -16.52
N ALA A 202 13.04 -3.06 -16.06
CA ALA A 202 11.96 -3.34 -15.12
C ALA A 202 10.69 -2.55 -15.48
N PHE A 203 9.53 -3.19 -15.60
CA PHE A 203 8.25 -2.49 -15.83
C PHE A 203 7.05 -3.29 -15.31
N ASP A 204 5.95 -2.58 -15.06
CA ASP A 204 4.67 -3.12 -14.61
C ASP A 204 3.59 -2.79 -15.65
N VAL A 205 2.73 -3.75 -16.01
CA VAL A 205 1.59 -3.54 -16.92
C VAL A 205 0.32 -4.09 -16.29
N SER A 206 -0.67 -3.24 -16.07
CA SER A 206 -1.89 -3.60 -15.38
C SER A 206 -2.84 -4.47 -16.22
N GLY A 207 -3.01 -4.10 -17.49
CA GLY A 207 -3.74 -4.88 -18.50
C GLY A 207 -2.80 -5.75 -19.35
N SER A 208 -2.81 -5.52 -20.67
CA SER A 208 -2.15 -6.40 -21.64
C SER A 208 -0.80 -5.87 -22.15
N MET A 209 0.15 -6.79 -22.35
CA MET A 209 1.41 -6.54 -23.06
C MET A 209 1.44 -7.30 -24.39
N ASN A 210 1.75 -6.60 -25.48
CA ASN A 210 2.00 -7.17 -26.81
C ASN A 210 3.42 -6.87 -27.28
N PHE A 211 4.19 -7.93 -27.56
CA PHE A 211 5.56 -7.83 -28.07
C PHE A 211 5.63 -7.39 -29.53
N SER A 212 4.56 -7.59 -30.33
CA SER A 212 4.52 -7.28 -31.77
C SER A 212 5.70 -7.86 -32.59
N GLY A 213 6.30 -8.97 -32.14
CA GLY A 213 7.48 -9.59 -32.75
C GLY A 213 8.83 -8.98 -32.35
N PHE A 214 8.87 -8.00 -31.45
CA PHE A 214 10.10 -7.37 -30.96
C PHE A 214 10.73 -8.12 -29.77
N THR A 215 11.97 -7.72 -29.42
CA THR A 215 12.77 -8.32 -28.34
C THR A 215 12.95 -7.36 -27.16
N ILE A 216 12.89 -7.88 -25.94
CA ILE A 216 13.41 -7.19 -24.74
C ILE A 216 14.81 -7.73 -24.47
N ASP A 217 15.84 -6.90 -24.62
CA ASP A 217 17.24 -7.36 -24.68
C ASP A 217 18.16 -6.65 -23.67
N ALA A 218 18.58 -7.40 -22.66
CA ALA A 218 19.61 -7.04 -21.69
C ALA A 218 20.89 -7.89 -21.86
N SER A 219 21.11 -8.48 -23.05
CA SER A 219 22.31 -9.27 -23.33
C SER A 219 23.56 -8.40 -23.34
N SER A 220 24.64 -8.88 -22.70
CA SER A 220 25.89 -8.12 -22.52
C SER A 220 25.70 -6.76 -21.83
N ARG A 221 24.80 -6.66 -20.85
CA ARG A 221 24.51 -5.43 -20.06
C ARG A 221 24.75 -5.56 -18.55
N GLY A 222 25.09 -6.75 -18.07
CA GLY A 222 25.35 -7.06 -16.66
C GLY A 222 26.75 -6.61 -16.22
N PHE A 223 27.38 -7.38 -15.32
CA PHE A 223 28.72 -7.03 -14.84
C PHE A 223 29.76 -7.08 -15.97
N ARG A 224 30.69 -6.13 -15.91
CA ARG A 224 31.68 -5.87 -16.97
C ARG A 224 32.76 -6.94 -17.04
N GLY A 225 33.24 -7.22 -18.24
CA GLY A 225 34.34 -8.16 -18.46
C GLY A 225 35.68 -7.62 -17.93
N GLY A 226 36.63 -8.51 -17.69
CA GLY A 226 38.00 -8.14 -17.29
C GLY A 226 38.83 -7.65 -18.46
N TYR A 227 39.81 -6.79 -18.18
CA TYR A 227 40.73 -6.22 -19.17
C TYR A 227 42.15 -6.11 -18.59
N GLY A 228 43.16 -6.12 -19.46
CA GLY A 228 44.55 -5.82 -19.11
C GLY A 228 45.34 -5.38 -20.33
N SER A 229 45.98 -4.22 -20.27
CA SER A 229 46.46 -3.47 -21.43
C SER A 229 47.72 -4.06 -22.12
N SER A 230 48.54 -4.82 -21.40
CA SER A 230 49.53 -5.78 -21.93
C SER A 230 50.28 -6.47 -20.78
N SER A 231 50.63 -7.75 -20.97
CA SER A 231 51.40 -8.56 -20.03
C SER A 231 52.89 -8.54 -20.39
N LEU A 232 53.76 -8.52 -19.37
CA LEU A 232 55.21 -8.72 -19.51
C LEU A 232 55.64 -10.15 -19.19
N SER A 233 54.68 -11.08 -19.00
CA SER A 233 55.00 -12.47 -18.68
C SER A 233 55.93 -13.11 -19.72
N LYS A 234 57.02 -13.71 -19.24
CA LYS A 234 58.00 -14.49 -20.01
C LYS A 234 58.40 -15.79 -19.31
N GLY A 235 57.63 -16.24 -18.31
CA GLY A 235 57.97 -17.42 -17.52
C GLY A 235 56.86 -17.91 -16.62
N ASN A 236 56.83 -19.23 -16.42
CA ASN A 236 55.68 -19.93 -15.88
C ASN A 236 55.68 -19.89 -14.35
N ILE A 237 54.83 -19.03 -13.80
CA ILE A 237 54.49 -18.98 -12.37
C ILE A 237 53.04 -19.46 -12.30
N SER A 238 52.74 -20.58 -11.62
CA SER A 238 51.39 -21.16 -11.62
C SER A 238 50.52 -20.79 -10.41
N SER A 239 51.07 -20.01 -9.47
CA SER A 239 50.55 -19.86 -8.11
C SER A 239 49.74 -18.59 -7.81
N ILE A 240 49.65 -17.62 -8.72
CA ILE A 240 49.05 -16.30 -8.41
C ILE A 240 47.54 -16.34 -8.65
N TYR A 241 46.78 -16.42 -7.56
CA TYR A 241 45.34 -16.24 -7.54
C TYR A 241 44.95 -14.77 -7.47
N VAL A 242 45.74 -13.90 -6.83
CA VAL A 242 45.46 -12.45 -6.76
C VAL A 242 46.72 -11.59 -6.69
N THR A 243 46.72 -10.48 -7.43
CA THR A 243 47.76 -9.44 -7.38
C THR A 243 47.18 -8.09 -7.85
N PRO A 244 47.76 -6.94 -7.46
CA PRO A 244 47.35 -5.62 -7.97
C PRO A 244 47.51 -5.49 -9.49
N SER A 245 46.73 -4.60 -10.10
CA SER A 245 46.75 -4.33 -11.56
C SER A 245 48.10 -3.82 -12.10
N SER A 246 48.98 -3.32 -11.24
CA SER A 246 50.36 -2.94 -11.59
C SER A 246 51.28 -4.14 -11.84
N ASP A 247 50.89 -5.35 -11.44
CA ASP A 247 51.66 -6.57 -11.65
C ASP A 247 51.35 -7.18 -13.02
N LEU A 248 52.15 -6.79 -14.01
CA LEU A 248 52.03 -7.17 -15.42
C LEU A 248 52.36 -8.66 -15.70
N ARG A 249 52.29 -9.55 -14.70
CA ARG A 249 52.41 -11.02 -14.84
C ARG A 249 51.05 -11.73 -14.88
N SER A 250 49.96 -10.96 -14.82
CA SER A 250 48.59 -11.48 -14.86
C SER A 250 47.60 -10.41 -15.34
N VAL A 251 46.42 -10.84 -15.78
CA VAL A 251 45.40 -9.96 -16.35
C VAL A 251 44.19 -9.79 -15.43
N GLY A 252 43.44 -8.71 -15.65
CA GLY A 252 42.27 -8.32 -14.87
C GLY A 252 41.17 -9.38 -14.84
N LYS A 253 40.64 -9.59 -13.65
CA LYS A 253 39.42 -10.36 -13.36
C LYS A 253 38.20 -9.66 -13.94
N GLY A 254 37.09 -10.36 -14.10
CA GLY A 254 35.78 -9.74 -14.37
C GLY A 254 35.26 -8.94 -13.18
N GLU A 255 34.25 -8.11 -13.44
CA GLU A 255 33.40 -7.53 -12.40
C GLU A 255 32.34 -8.55 -11.95
N GLY A 256 31.92 -8.45 -10.68
CA GLY A 256 30.85 -9.28 -10.13
C GLY A 256 30.35 -8.81 -8.78
N ILE A 257 29.63 -9.70 -8.11
CA ILE A 257 28.97 -9.48 -6.80
C ILE A 257 29.91 -9.06 -5.66
N ALA A 258 31.22 -9.35 -5.78
CA ALA A 258 32.25 -9.13 -4.77
C ALA A 258 32.96 -7.77 -4.89
N GLY A 259 32.63 -6.97 -5.91
CA GLY A 259 33.23 -5.67 -6.17
C GLY A 259 33.64 -5.51 -7.64
N THR A 260 34.39 -4.44 -7.89
CA THR A 260 34.68 -3.96 -9.25
C THR A 260 36.20 -3.87 -9.46
N PRO A 261 36.80 -4.61 -10.41
CA PRO A 261 38.23 -4.52 -10.68
C PRO A 261 38.58 -3.13 -11.25
N ARG A 262 39.88 -2.78 -11.21
CA ARG A 262 40.35 -1.50 -11.75
C ARG A 262 40.05 -1.32 -13.24
N PHE A 263 40.47 -2.30 -14.05
CA PHE A 263 40.40 -2.29 -15.50
C PHE A 263 39.31 -3.25 -15.99
N MET A 264 38.43 -2.76 -16.85
CA MET A 264 37.23 -3.49 -17.29
C MET A 264 36.99 -3.33 -18.78
N TRP A 265 36.03 -4.10 -19.29
CA TRP A 265 35.41 -3.98 -20.60
C TRP A 265 33.89 -3.94 -20.43
N ASP A 266 33.24 -2.84 -20.81
CA ASP A 266 31.78 -2.67 -20.65
C ASP A 266 30.96 -3.07 -21.90
N GLY A 267 31.63 -3.60 -22.92
CA GLY A 267 31.06 -3.90 -24.24
C GLY A 267 31.36 -2.84 -25.30
N TYR A 268 31.76 -1.63 -24.89
CA TYR A 268 31.95 -0.46 -25.73
C TYR A 268 33.29 0.24 -25.46
N ASN A 269 33.62 0.41 -24.18
CA ASN A 269 34.80 1.10 -23.63
C ASN A 269 35.64 0.15 -22.78
N ASP A 270 36.87 0.58 -22.48
CA ASP A 270 37.81 0.00 -21.53
C ASP A 270 38.01 0.90 -20.27
N PRO A 271 37.04 0.96 -19.32
CA PRO A 271 37.14 1.85 -18.16
C PRO A 271 38.30 1.51 -17.22
N ASP A 272 38.94 2.56 -16.71
CA ASP A 272 39.87 2.53 -15.56
C ASP A 272 39.24 3.27 -14.38
N ASN A 273 38.95 2.56 -13.29
CA ASN A 273 38.44 3.15 -12.04
C ASN A 273 39.52 3.89 -11.22
N LEU A 274 40.79 3.81 -11.62
CA LEU A 274 41.98 4.35 -10.94
C LEU A 274 42.33 3.67 -9.60
N THR A 275 41.48 2.78 -9.10
CA THR A 275 41.59 2.10 -7.78
C THR A 275 41.52 0.58 -7.90
N GLU A 276 42.13 -0.14 -6.95
CA GLU A 276 41.99 -1.59 -6.79
C GLU A 276 40.67 -1.92 -6.07
N GLY A 277 39.57 -2.05 -6.81
CA GLY A 277 38.23 -2.27 -6.23
C GLY A 277 37.88 -3.72 -5.83
N LEU A 278 38.87 -4.63 -5.88
CA LEU A 278 38.78 -6.00 -5.39
C LEU A 278 39.82 -6.26 -4.26
N PRO A 279 39.43 -6.91 -3.14
CA PRO A 279 40.36 -7.24 -2.05
C PRO A 279 41.54 -8.09 -2.55
N GLY A 280 42.75 -7.75 -2.10
CA GLY A 280 44.00 -8.38 -2.54
C GLY A 280 44.51 -7.92 -3.92
N GLY A 281 43.64 -7.43 -4.81
CA GLY A 281 44.00 -6.88 -6.12
C GLY A 281 43.09 -7.30 -7.27
N SER A 282 43.14 -6.56 -8.37
CA SER A 282 42.23 -6.72 -9.53
C SER A 282 42.63 -7.81 -10.53
N SER A 283 43.84 -8.39 -10.44
CA SER A 283 44.39 -9.31 -11.45
C SER A 283 44.72 -10.70 -10.88
N GLY A 284 44.98 -11.68 -11.75
CA GLY A 284 45.35 -13.06 -11.38
C GLY A 284 44.21 -14.07 -11.49
N LYS A 285 44.51 -15.38 -11.41
CA LYS A 285 43.55 -16.41 -11.84
C LYS A 285 42.35 -16.62 -10.94
N GLY A 286 42.37 -16.18 -9.69
CA GLY A 286 41.27 -16.40 -8.75
C GLY A 286 39.98 -15.66 -9.15
N ALA A 287 38.83 -16.33 -9.06
CA ALA A 287 37.51 -15.81 -9.43
C ALA A 287 36.76 -15.26 -8.19
N PRO A 288 36.49 -13.94 -8.12
CA PRO A 288 35.83 -13.32 -6.96
C PRO A 288 34.31 -13.36 -7.12
N GLY A 289 33.64 -14.23 -6.35
CA GLY A 289 32.22 -14.50 -6.48
C GLY A 289 31.87 -15.04 -7.87
N ASN A 290 30.86 -14.45 -8.50
CA ASN A 290 30.39 -14.85 -9.82
C ASN A 290 31.23 -14.31 -11.00
N ALA A 291 32.26 -13.48 -10.75
CA ALA A 291 33.15 -12.98 -11.78
C ALA A 291 34.19 -14.03 -12.22
N GLY A 292 34.52 -14.06 -13.51
CA GLY A 292 35.59 -14.89 -14.06
C GLY A 292 36.98 -14.40 -13.63
N GLY A 293 37.87 -15.33 -13.29
CA GLY A 293 39.27 -15.05 -12.99
C GLY A 293 40.06 -14.64 -14.25
N GLY A 294 41.04 -13.77 -14.10
CA GLY A 294 41.88 -13.32 -15.23
C GLY A 294 42.85 -14.39 -15.72
N GLY A 295 43.39 -14.20 -16.92
CA GLY A 295 44.51 -14.98 -17.44
C GLY A 295 45.75 -14.83 -16.56
N HIS A 296 46.47 -15.93 -16.39
CA HIS A 296 47.66 -16.04 -15.57
C HIS A 296 48.56 -17.13 -16.15
N ASP A 297 49.87 -16.90 -16.14
CA ASP A 297 50.85 -17.58 -17.01
C ASP A 297 50.82 -17.06 -18.47
N HIS A 298 51.93 -17.23 -19.17
CA HIS A 298 52.20 -16.71 -20.51
C HIS A 298 51.11 -17.11 -21.51
N ASN A 299 50.34 -16.12 -21.95
CA ASN A 299 49.28 -16.24 -22.95
C ASN A 299 48.19 -17.28 -22.60
N ALA A 300 47.86 -17.40 -21.31
CA ALA A 300 46.75 -18.20 -20.81
C ALA A 300 45.38 -17.51 -20.98
N GLY A 301 44.31 -18.31 -21.02
CA GLY A 301 42.94 -17.83 -21.21
C GLY A 301 42.28 -17.31 -19.93
N GLY A 302 41.36 -16.36 -20.07
CA GLY A 302 40.50 -15.90 -18.99
C GLY A 302 39.39 -16.90 -18.66
N GLY A 303 38.99 -16.97 -17.39
CA GLY A 303 37.88 -17.80 -16.92
C GLY A 303 36.53 -17.18 -17.26
N GLY A 304 35.53 -18.01 -17.55
CA GLY A 304 34.17 -17.54 -17.79
C GLY A 304 33.49 -17.04 -16.50
N GLY A 305 32.58 -16.07 -16.61
CA GLY A 305 31.72 -15.65 -15.51
C GLY A 305 30.68 -16.71 -15.15
N GLY A 306 30.09 -16.63 -13.95
CA GLY A 306 28.98 -17.47 -13.49
C GLY A 306 27.71 -16.67 -13.14
N ASN A 307 26.58 -17.37 -12.99
CA ASN A 307 25.34 -16.85 -12.39
C ASN A 307 24.46 -18.01 -11.87
N GLY A 308 23.49 -18.49 -12.66
CA GLY A 308 22.76 -19.72 -12.35
C GLY A 308 23.63 -20.98 -12.52
N GLY A 309 24.55 -20.94 -13.48
CA GLY A 309 25.59 -21.95 -13.69
C GLY A 309 26.99 -21.39 -13.40
N PHE A 310 27.92 -22.27 -13.04
CA PHE A 310 29.35 -21.93 -12.95
C PHE A 310 29.89 -21.53 -14.33
N GLY A 311 30.87 -20.62 -14.34
CA GLY A 311 31.70 -20.43 -15.52
C GLY A 311 32.55 -21.65 -15.87
N GLY A 312 33.23 -21.58 -17.00
CA GLY A 312 34.25 -22.51 -17.45
C GLY A 312 35.66 -22.04 -17.09
N VAL A 313 36.57 -22.98 -16.87
CA VAL A 313 38.01 -22.71 -16.66
C VAL A 313 38.61 -22.15 -17.96
N GLY A 314 39.50 -21.16 -17.86
CA GLY A 314 40.29 -20.70 -19.00
C GLY A 314 41.36 -21.71 -19.42
N GLY A 315 41.78 -21.66 -20.69
CA GLY A 315 42.84 -22.50 -21.22
C GLY A 315 44.21 -22.16 -20.66
N ASN A 316 45.13 -23.14 -20.68
CA ASN A 316 46.47 -22.97 -20.15
C ASN A 316 47.37 -22.13 -21.07
N GLY A 317 48.48 -21.61 -20.53
CA GLY A 317 49.50 -20.93 -21.33
C GLY A 317 50.32 -21.87 -22.22
N THR A 318 51.25 -21.32 -23.00
CA THR A 318 52.19 -22.14 -23.81
C THR A 318 53.30 -22.75 -22.97
N ALA A 319 53.53 -24.06 -23.14
CA ALA A 319 54.59 -24.82 -22.44
C ALA A 319 56.00 -24.64 -23.06
N SER A 320 56.31 -23.47 -23.63
CA SER A 320 57.52 -23.23 -24.45
C SER A 320 58.79 -22.88 -23.66
N VAL A 321 58.84 -23.23 -22.37
CA VAL A 321 60.04 -23.09 -21.50
C VAL A 321 60.41 -24.46 -20.88
N PRO A 322 61.67 -24.92 -20.91
CA PRO A 322 62.01 -26.35 -20.69
C PRO A 322 61.74 -26.97 -19.32
N ASP A 323 61.35 -26.19 -18.29
CA ASP A 323 61.34 -26.63 -16.88
C ASP A 323 59.94 -26.65 -16.21
N ALA A 324 58.85 -26.45 -16.96
CA ALA A 324 57.50 -26.49 -16.41
C ALA A 324 56.89 -27.91 -16.48
N PRO A 325 56.48 -28.54 -15.36
CA PRO A 325 55.73 -29.80 -15.41
C PRO A 325 54.33 -29.59 -16.00
N ASN A 326 53.98 -30.41 -17.00
CA ASN A 326 52.80 -30.31 -17.88
C ASN A 326 51.41 -30.49 -17.21
N THR A 327 51.21 -30.08 -15.96
CA THR A 327 50.13 -30.62 -15.09
C THR A 327 49.38 -29.60 -14.24
N PHE A 328 49.63 -28.29 -14.37
CA PHE A 328 48.93 -27.27 -13.56
C PHE A 328 47.87 -26.50 -14.38
N PRO A 329 46.63 -26.34 -13.86
CA PRO A 329 45.64 -25.46 -14.46
C PRO A 329 46.00 -24.00 -14.14
N ASN A 330 46.48 -23.31 -15.17
CA ASN A 330 47.02 -21.95 -15.07
C ASN A 330 46.02 -20.90 -15.56
N GLY A 331 45.12 -21.26 -16.48
CA GLY A 331 44.06 -20.39 -16.96
C GLY A 331 43.11 -19.89 -15.85
N GLY A 332 42.41 -18.81 -16.15
CA GLY A 332 41.53 -18.12 -15.22
C GLY A 332 40.45 -19.04 -14.63
N ARG A 333 40.21 -18.91 -13.32
CA ARG A 333 39.20 -19.71 -12.62
C ARG A 333 37.78 -19.34 -13.06
N PRO A 334 36.86 -20.31 -13.05
CA PRO A 334 35.46 -20.07 -13.38
C PRO A 334 34.79 -19.21 -12.30
N GLY A 335 33.93 -18.27 -12.70
CA GLY A 335 33.03 -17.58 -11.77
C GLY A 335 32.05 -18.55 -11.12
N SER A 336 31.73 -18.32 -9.85
CA SER A 336 30.80 -19.18 -9.11
C SER A 336 29.34 -19.01 -9.54
N ILE A 337 28.52 -19.98 -9.17
CA ILE A 337 27.08 -19.73 -9.06
C ILE A 337 26.78 -18.67 -8.01
N SER A 338 25.64 -17.98 -8.15
CA SER A 338 25.21 -16.87 -7.31
C SER A 338 24.66 -17.30 -5.94
N TYR A 339 24.26 -18.56 -5.77
CA TYR A 339 23.69 -19.10 -4.53
C TYR A 339 24.46 -20.31 -3.99
N THR A 340 24.63 -20.38 -2.68
CA THR A 340 25.25 -21.51 -1.97
C THR A 340 24.30 -22.08 -0.92
N GLY A 341 23.48 -23.06 -1.29
CA GLY A 341 22.49 -23.66 -0.39
C GLY A 341 21.64 -24.74 -1.07
N ALA A 342 20.83 -25.46 -0.28
CA ALA A 342 19.95 -26.53 -0.78
C ALA A 342 18.60 -26.03 -1.34
N SER A 343 18.30 -24.73 -1.20
CA SER A 343 17.09 -24.07 -1.67
C SER A 343 17.45 -22.72 -2.30
N LEU A 344 16.92 -22.42 -3.49
CA LEU A 344 17.09 -21.11 -4.11
C LEU A 344 16.17 -20.06 -3.49
N ASP A 345 16.72 -18.87 -3.26
CA ASP A 345 16.00 -17.71 -2.75
C ASP A 345 15.49 -16.85 -3.92
N ILE A 346 14.26 -17.11 -4.36
CA ILE A 346 13.59 -16.36 -5.45
C ILE A 346 13.24 -14.90 -5.07
N SER A 347 13.57 -14.44 -3.85
CA SER A 347 13.54 -13.02 -3.48
C SER A 347 14.85 -12.28 -3.77
N ARG A 348 15.81 -12.96 -4.44
CA ARG A 348 17.04 -12.38 -4.96
C ARG A 348 17.16 -12.55 -6.46
N ILE A 349 17.73 -11.54 -7.13
CA ILE A 349 18.01 -11.54 -8.58
C ILE A 349 19.37 -10.88 -8.82
N ILE A 350 20.24 -11.50 -9.62
CA ILE A 350 21.66 -11.14 -9.72
C ILE A 350 22.09 -11.01 -11.19
N MET A 351 22.89 -9.99 -11.53
CA MET A 351 23.42 -9.86 -12.90
C MET A 351 24.47 -10.93 -13.18
N GLY A 352 24.56 -11.37 -14.43
CA GLY A 352 25.61 -12.27 -14.88
C GLY A 352 26.99 -11.68 -14.61
N GLY A 353 27.90 -12.48 -14.05
CA GLY A 353 29.29 -12.07 -13.85
C GLY A 353 30.03 -11.87 -15.17
N GLY A 354 30.94 -10.92 -15.21
CA GLY A 354 31.83 -10.72 -16.35
C GLY A 354 32.88 -11.83 -16.44
N GLY A 355 33.26 -12.24 -17.66
CA GLY A 355 34.41 -13.12 -17.87
C GLY A 355 35.73 -12.39 -17.61
N GLY A 356 36.80 -13.13 -17.28
CA GLY A 356 38.14 -12.55 -17.11
C GLY A 356 38.82 -12.23 -18.45
N GLY A 357 39.74 -11.27 -18.46
CA GLY A 357 40.60 -11.02 -19.62
C GLY A 357 41.65 -12.13 -19.79
N GLY A 358 42.10 -12.40 -21.01
CA GLY A 358 43.20 -13.35 -21.29
C GLY A 358 44.58 -12.68 -21.19
N ASP A 359 45.63 -13.47 -20.90
CA ASP A 359 47.01 -12.98 -20.93
C ASP A 359 47.46 -12.75 -22.39
N ALA A 360 48.14 -11.63 -22.63
CA ALA A 360 48.68 -11.28 -23.94
C ALA A 360 49.90 -10.40 -23.79
N ASN A 361 51.01 -10.78 -24.43
CA ASN A 361 52.27 -10.06 -24.37
C ASN A 361 52.68 -9.37 -25.68
N ASN A 362 51.98 -9.66 -26.78
CA ASN A 362 52.27 -9.04 -28.09
C ASN A 362 51.03 -8.55 -28.85
N ALA A 363 49.84 -8.65 -28.26
CA ALA A 363 48.60 -8.09 -28.81
C ALA A 363 48.67 -6.56 -28.96
N LEU A 364 48.08 -6.04 -30.03
CA LEU A 364 48.00 -4.59 -30.29
C LEU A 364 47.10 -3.83 -29.30
N SER A 365 46.20 -4.56 -28.64
CA SER A 365 45.39 -4.10 -27.52
C SER A 365 45.12 -5.28 -26.60
N GLY A 366 44.97 -5.01 -25.30
CA GLY A 366 44.64 -6.01 -24.29
C GLY A 366 43.42 -6.88 -24.60
N VAL A 367 43.39 -8.08 -24.01
CA VAL A 367 42.32 -9.06 -24.20
C VAL A 367 41.15 -8.78 -23.28
N LYS A 368 39.93 -8.88 -23.81
CA LYS A 368 38.69 -8.50 -23.14
C LYS A 368 37.86 -9.73 -22.79
N GLY A 369 37.46 -9.87 -21.54
CA GLY A 369 36.42 -10.82 -21.13
C GLY A 369 35.04 -10.37 -21.61
N GLY A 370 34.11 -11.32 -21.73
CA GLY A 370 32.72 -11.04 -22.09
C GLY A 370 31.94 -10.36 -20.94
N VAL A 371 31.05 -9.43 -21.28
CA VAL A 371 30.13 -8.78 -20.34
C VAL A 371 29.01 -9.75 -19.97
N GLY A 372 28.60 -9.81 -18.71
CA GLY A 372 27.46 -10.65 -18.31
C GLY A 372 26.11 -10.15 -18.84
N GLY A 373 25.07 -10.97 -18.72
CA GLY A 373 23.69 -10.56 -18.97
C GLY A 373 23.13 -9.69 -17.84
N GLY A 374 22.27 -8.72 -18.19
CA GLY A 374 21.57 -7.87 -17.22
C GLY A 374 20.40 -8.57 -16.53
N ILE A 375 19.65 -7.81 -15.73
CA ILE A 375 18.40 -8.26 -15.10
C ILE A 375 17.22 -7.79 -15.94
N ILE A 376 16.23 -8.66 -16.15
CA ILE A 376 14.94 -8.30 -16.76
C ILE A 376 13.83 -8.70 -15.79
N LEU A 377 13.05 -7.73 -15.33
CA LEU A 377 11.94 -7.94 -14.39
C LEU A 377 10.63 -7.44 -15.02
N ILE A 378 9.69 -8.36 -15.23
CA ILE A 378 8.45 -8.11 -15.96
C ILE A 378 7.29 -8.51 -15.05
N ASN A 379 6.38 -7.57 -14.82
CA ASN A 379 5.14 -7.84 -14.11
C ASN A 379 3.96 -7.38 -14.97
N VAL A 380 3.07 -8.30 -15.33
CA VAL A 380 2.03 -8.03 -16.32
C VAL A 380 0.72 -8.72 -15.95
N GLY A 381 -0.41 -8.04 -16.19
CA GLY A 381 -1.73 -8.69 -16.13
C GLY A 381 -1.82 -9.82 -17.16
N GLN A 382 -1.64 -9.48 -18.44
CA GLN A 382 -1.76 -10.43 -19.55
C GLN A 382 -0.65 -10.26 -20.59
N ILE A 383 -0.26 -11.35 -21.27
CA ILE A 383 0.66 -11.33 -22.42
C ILE A 383 -0.09 -11.80 -23.68
N VAL A 384 0.15 -11.11 -24.79
CA VAL A 384 -0.47 -11.37 -26.10
C VAL A 384 0.61 -11.52 -27.17
N GLY A 385 0.43 -12.51 -28.06
CA GLY A 385 1.29 -12.74 -29.21
C GLY A 385 2.57 -13.52 -28.90
N THR A 386 3.57 -13.36 -29.78
CA THR A 386 4.88 -14.00 -29.66
C THR A 386 5.96 -12.96 -29.38
N GLY A 387 6.91 -13.30 -28.51
CA GLY A 387 7.94 -12.38 -28.05
C GLY A 387 9.21 -13.08 -27.62
N VAL A 388 10.33 -12.35 -27.66
CA VAL A 388 11.63 -12.84 -27.19
C VAL A 388 12.16 -11.94 -26.08
N ILE A 389 12.66 -12.56 -25.02
CA ILE A 389 13.35 -11.91 -23.90
C ILE A 389 14.76 -12.49 -23.83
N ARG A 390 15.79 -11.64 -23.78
CA ARG A 390 17.20 -12.08 -23.72
C ARG A 390 17.98 -11.37 -22.62
N ALA A 391 18.67 -12.14 -21.81
CA ALA A 391 19.68 -11.71 -20.87
C ALA A 391 20.96 -12.53 -21.07
N ASN A 392 21.41 -12.69 -22.32
CA ASN A 392 22.56 -13.55 -22.64
C ASN A 392 23.89 -12.87 -22.24
N GLY A 393 24.85 -13.67 -21.77
CA GLY A 393 26.24 -13.23 -21.61
C GLY A 393 26.90 -12.98 -22.97
N GLY A 394 27.84 -12.03 -23.00
CA GLY A 394 28.64 -11.72 -24.18
C GLY A 394 29.81 -12.68 -24.36
N ASP A 395 30.18 -12.92 -25.61
CA ASP A 395 31.36 -13.72 -25.94
C ASP A 395 32.66 -13.03 -25.49
N GLY A 396 33.65 -13.82 -25.08
CA GLY A 396 35.00 -13.36 -24.78
C GLY A 396 35.79 -13.03 -26.06
N ALA A 397 36.66 -12.02 -25.99
CA ALA A 397 37.44 -11.60 -27.15
C ALA A 397 38.69 -12.47 -27.38
N ALA A 398 39.04 -12.66 -28.64
CA ALA A 398 40.38 -13.09 -29.03
C ALA A 398 41.40 -11.96 -28.79
N GLY A 399 42.66 -12.28 -28.52
CA GLY A 399 43.74 -11.31 -28.66
C GLY A 399 43.80 -10.73 -30.07
N ILE A 400 43.97 -9.41 -30.20
CA ILE A 400 44.11 -8.76 -31.52
C ILE A 400 45.52 -9.05 -32.02
N GLN A 401 45.59 -9.86 -33.07
CA GLN A 401 46.82 -10.43 -33.62
C GLN A 401 47.88 -9.34 -33.90
N GLY A 402 48.96 -9.40 -33.13
CA GLY A 402 50.21 -8.68 -33.40
C GLY A 402 51.09 -9.51 -34.33
N SER A 403 52.26 -9.92 -33.83
CA SER A 403 53.18 -10.79 -34.59
C SER A 403 53.02 -12.29 -34.28
N GLN A 404 52.36 -12.64 -33.18
CA GLN A 404 52.12 -14.02 -32.72
C GLN A 404 50.70 -14.14 -32.13
N PRO A 405 50.18 -15.37 -31.93
CA PRO A 405 49.00 -15.61 -31.10
C PRO A 405 49.21 -15.24 -29.62
N ASP A 406 48.13 -14.85 -28.96
CA ASP A 406 48.02 -14.57 -27.51
C ASP A 406 46.80 -15.32 -26.92
N GLY A 407 46.63 -15.29 -25.60
CA GLY A 407 45.48 -15.85 -24.90
C GLY A 407 44.16 -15.13 -25.22
N ALA A 408 43.03 -15.74 -24.85
CA ALA A 408 41.70 -15.21 -25.12
C ALA A 408 40.84 -15.02 -23.85
N GLY A 409 39.91 -14.07 -23.88
CA GLY A 409 39.06 -13.72 -22.75
C GLY A 409 37.95 -14.75 -22.52
N GLY A 410 37.56 -14.95 -21.26
CA GLY A 410 36.43 -15.81 -20.89
C GLY A 410 35.09 -15.18 -21.27
N GLY A 411 34.07 -16.01 -21.51
CA GLY A 411 32.70 -15.55 -21.78
C GLY A 411 32.00 -15.00 -20.53
N GLY A 412 31.11 -14.01 -20.72
CA GLY A 412 30.25 -13.51 -19.65
C GLY A 412 29.12 -14.48 -19.32
N ALA A 413 28.61 -14.48 -18.09
CA ALA A 413 27.48 -15.33 -17.71
C ALA A 413 26.14 -14.81 -18.23
N GLY A 414 25.15 -15.68 -18.35
CA GLY A 414 23.76 -15.27 -18.49
C GLY A 414 23.28 -14.47 -17.27
N GLY A 415 22.42 -13.48 -17.51
CA GLY A 415 21.78 -12.66 -16.47
C GLY A 415 20.58 -13.35 -15.83
N THR A 416 19.67 -12.55 -15.26
CA THR A 416 18.46 -13.07 -14.60
C THR A 416 17.20 -12.48 -15.22
N VAL A 417 16.28 -13.35 -15.64
CA VAL A 417 14.94 -12.98 -16.12
C VAL A 417 13.92 -13.38 -15.08
N TYR A 418 13.06 -12.45 -14.68
CA TYR A 418 12.06 -12.59 -13.63
C TYR A 418 10.69 -12.15 -14.14
N ILE A 419 9.75 -13.08 -14.32
CA ILE A 419 8.46 -12.82 -14.97
C ILE A 419 7.30 -13.16 -14.02
N LYS A 420 6.36 -12.23 -13.84
CA LYS A 420 5.07 -12.48 -13.20
C LYS A 420 3.94 -12.17 -14.17
N VAL A 421 3.06 -13.14 -14.40
CA VAL A 421 1.85 -12.99 -15.23
C VAL A 421 0.65 -13.44 -14.41
N SER A 422 -0.27 -12.50 -14.12
CA SER A 422 -1.46 -12.80 -13.31
C SER A 422 -2.48 -13.66 -14.07
N ASP A 423 -2.86 -13.21 -15.26
CA ASP A 423 -4.02 -13.70 -16.03
C ASP A 423 -3.63 -13.95 -17.51
N PRO A 424 -2.76 -14.93 -17.80
CA PRO A 424 -2.27 -15.18 -19.17
C PRO A 424 -3.39 -15.59 -20.13
N ILE A 425 -3.33 -15.10 -21.38
CA ILE A 425 -4.25 -15.49 -22.44
C ILE A 425 -3.72 -16.78 -23.12
N PRO A 426 -4.58 -17.80 -23.34
CA PRO A 426 -4.20 -18.98 -24.10
C PRO A 426 -3.64 -18.63 -25.50
N GLY A 427 -2.45 -19.14 -25.82
CA GLY A 427 -1.79 -18.95 -27.11
C GLY A 427 -0.61 -17.96 -27.12
N GLY A 428 -0.31 -17.28 -26.01
CA GLY A 428 0.95 -16.56 -25.85
C GLY A 428 2.16 -17.51 -25.86
N VAL A 429 3.17 -17.21 -26.68
CA VAL A 429 4.43 -17.98 -26.73
C VAL A 429 5.61 -17.04 -26.52
N LEU A 430 6.28 -17.19 -25.38
CA LEU A 430 7.53 -16.49 -25.07
C LEU A 430 8.72 -17.39 -25.36
N THR A 431 9.79 -16.80 -25.88
CA THR A 431 11.13 -17.40 -25.84
C THR A 431 11.99 -16.57 -24.90
N VAL A 432 12.51 -17.18 -23.84
CA VAL A 432 13.28 -16.53 -22.79
C VAL A 432 14.67 -17.15 -22.75
N GLU A 433 15.67 -16.33 -23.00
CA GLU A 433 17.07 -16.72 -23.08
C GLU A 433 17.88 -16.04 -21.97
N ALA A 434 18.64 -16.82 -21.21
CA ALA A 434 19.66 -16.34 -20.29
C ALA A 434 20.89 -17.25 -20.43
N LYS A 435 21.49 -17.26 -21.63
CA LYS A 435 22.62 -18.13 -21.99
C LYS A 435 23.95 -17.56 -21.52
N GLY A 436 24.92 -18.43 -21.25
CA GLY A 436 26.31 -18.01 -21.13
C GLY A 436 26.92 -17.63 -22.48
N GLY A 437 27.76 -16.60 -22.51
CA GLY A 437 28.57 -16.24 -23.68
C GLY A 437 29.73 -17.20 -23.88
N ASN A 438 30.17 -17.42 -25.12
CA ASN A 438 31.26 -18.33 -25.42
C ASN A 438 32.63 -17.74 -25.01
N GLY A 439 33.57 -18.61 -24.64
CA GLY A 439 34.96 -18.20 -24.45
C GLY A 439 35.61 -17.83 -25.78
N GLY A 440 36.52 -16.86 -25.76
CA GLY A 440 37.22 -16.42 -26.96
C GLY A 440 38.13 -17.51 -27.55
N ASN A 441 38.12 -17.64 -28.88
CA ASN A 441 39.10 -18.46 -29.60
C ASN A 441 40.43 -17.70 -29.72
N THR A 442 41.58 -18.36 -29.55
CA THR A 442 42.88 -17.78 -29.95
C THR A 442 43.02 -17.80 -31.47
N ARG A 443 43.96 -17.04 -32.04
CA ARG A 443 44.09 -16.84 -33.50
C ARG A 443 45.54 -16.88 -33.95
N GLY A 444 45.84 -17.70 -34.95
CA GLY A 444 47.18 -17.77 -35.55
C GLY A 444 48.12 -18.80 -34.92
N ASP A 445 47.60 -19.70 -34.08
CA ASP A 445 48.37 -20.83 -33.55
C ASP A 445 48.78 -21.78 -34.68
N ILE A 446 50.09 -21.96 -34.87
CA ILE A 446 50.68 -22.85 -35.87
C ILE A 446 51.54 -23.93 -35.20
N GLY A 447 51.32 -25.19 -35.57
CA GLY A 447 52.04 -26.33 -35.00
C GLY A 447 51.70 -26.57 -33.53
N THR A 448 52.73 -26.76 -32.70
CA THR A 448 52.61 -27.10 -31.26
C THR A 448 52.57 -25.87 -30.34
N ASN A 449 52.40 -24.66 -30.88
CA ASN A 449 52.40 -23.41 -30.11
C ASN A 449 50.96 -22.93 -29.84
N GLU A 450 50.15 -23.80 -29.23
CA GLU A 450 48.75 -23.49 -28.88
C GLU A 450 48.67 -22.66 -27.59
N HIS A 451 47.98 -21.51 -27.68
CA HIS A 451 47.71 -20.62 -26.54
C HIS A 451 46.36 -20.88 -25.87
N GLY A 452 46.14 -20.30 -24.69
CA GLY A 452 44.97 -20.56 -23.85
C GLY A 452 43.70 -19.87 -24.36
N PRO A 453 42.67 -20.63 -24.81
CA PRO A 453 41.38 -20.07 -25.16
C PRO A 453 40.57 -19.67 -23.92
N GLY A 454 39.55 -18.83 -24.09
CA GLY A 454 38.69 -18.44 -22.97
C GLY A 454 37.81 -19.58 -22.46
N GLY A 455 37.51 -19.58 -21.16
CA GLY A 455 36.46 -20.42 -20.58
C GLY A 455 35.07 -19.95 -20.98
N GLY A 456 34.12 -20.87 -21.17
CA GLY A 456 32.73 -20.52 -21.49
C GLY A 456 31.99 -19.89 -20.31
N GLY A 457 31.10 -18.94 -20.54
CA GLY A 457 30.25 -18.35 -19.50
C GLY A 457 29.21 -19.34 -18.96
N GLY A 458 28.88 -19.23 -17.68
CA GLY A 458 27.79 -20.00 -17.06
C GLY A 458 26.42 -19.54 -17.57
N GLY A 459 25.46 -20.46 -17.59
CA GLY A 459 24.05 -20.10 -17.83
C GLY A 459 23.50 -19.18 -16.74
N GLY A 460 22.51 -18.38 -17.11
CA GLY A 460 21.82 -17.43 -16.24
C GLY A 460 20.66 -18.04 -15.46
N GLU A 461 19.72 -17.19 -15.07
CA GLU A 461 18.58 -17.54 -14.23
C GLU A 461 17.28 -17.13 -14.93
N ILE A 462 16.26 -18.00 -14.91
CA ILE A 462 14.90 -17.70 -15.38
C ILE A 462 13.91 -18.09 -14.29
N PHE A 463 13.29 -17.10 -13.65
CA PHE A 463 12.20 -17.27 -12.70
C PHE A 463 10.90 -16.81 -13.34
N TYR A 464 9.83 -17.61 -13.28
CA TYR A 464 8.54 -17.21 -13.84
C TYR A 464 7.32 -17.72 -13.06
N ALA A 465 6.30 -16.88 -12.96
CA ALA A 465 4.96 -17.26 -12.54
C ALA A 465 3.99 -17.03 -13.70
N MET A 466 3.39 -18.11 -14.21
CA MET A 466 2.41 -18.08 -15.30
C MET A 466 1.50 -19.31 -15.17
N SER A 467 0.18 -19.10 -15.13
CA SER A 467 -0.82 -20.16 -14.90
C SER A 467 -1.26 -20.91 -16.16
N SER A 468 -1.04 -20.35 -17.35
CA SER A 468 -1.24 -21.01 -18.65
C SER A 468 -0.46 -20.29 -19.76
N GLY A 469 -0.20 -20.95 -20.89
CA GLY A 469 0.63 -20.43 -21.98
C GLY A 469 1.97 -21.17 -22.12
N THR A 470 2.78 -20.80 -23.11
CA THR A 470 4.06 -21.49 -23.39
C THR A 470 5.25 -20.55 -23.19
N ILE A 471 6.18 -20.95 -22.33
CA ILE A 471 7.49 -20.29 -22.20
C ILE A 471 8.58 -21.29 -22.61
N ASN A 472 9.19 -21.05 -23.76
CA ASN A 472 10.42 -21.72 -24.16
C ASN A 472 11.58 -21.08 -23.39
N ARG A 473 12.37 -21.88 -22.68
CA ARG A 473 13.38 -21.40 -21.71
C ARG A 473 14.75 -21.94 -22.10
N ASP A 474 15.74 -21.07 -22.27
CA ASP A 474 17.10 -21.44 -22.67
C ASP A 474 18.12 -20.79 -21.72
N VAL A 475 18.65 -21.60 -20.82
CA VAL A 475 19.72 -21.26 -19.86
C VAL A 475 21.02 -22.02 -20.19
N SER A 476 21.24 -22.34 -21.47
CA SER A 476 22.42 -23.09 -21.90
C SER A 476 23.73 -22.37 -21.56
N ALA A 477 24.76 -23.18 -21.30
CA ALA A 477 26.10 -22.68 -21.03
C ALA A 477 26.78 -22.17 -22.31
N GLY A 478 27.67 -21.19 -22.15
CA GLY A 478 28.62 -20.82 -23.18
C GLY A 478 29.66 -21.91 -23.40
N ASN A 479 30.07 -22.11 -24.65
CA ASN A 479 31.12 -23.06 -25.00
C ASN A 479 32.49 -22.50 -24.64
N ALA A 480 33.46 -23.38 -24.37
CA ALA A 480 34.86 -23.02 -24.31
C ALA A 480 35.32 -22.47 -25.65
N GLY A 481 36.27 -21.52 -25.61
CA GLY A 481 37.08 -21.20 -26.77
C GLY A 481 37.95 -22.39 -27.19
N ARG A 482 38.47 -22.31 -28.41
CA ARG A 482 39.41 -23.26 -28.99
C ARG A 482 40.56 -22.55 -29.70
N ALA A 483 41.68 -23.24 -29.78
CA ALA A 483 42.86 -22.76 -30.49
C ALA A 483 42.61 -22.59 -32.00
N ASN A 484 43.47 -21.84 -32.68
CA ASN A 484 43.45 -21.64 -34.13
C ASN A 484 42.05 -21.32 -34.71
N SER A 485 41.47 -20.21 -34.26
CA SER A 485 40.17 -19.69 -34.72
C SER A 485 39.00 -20.68 -34.58
N GLY A 486 39.08 -21.62 -33.63
CA GLY A 486 38.05 -22.62 -33.36
C GLY A 486 38.38 -24.03 -33.88
N ALA A 487 39.43 -24.18 -34.71
CA ALA A 487 39.78 -25.45 -35.34
C ALA A 487 40.69 -26.37 -34.50
N GLY A 488 41.40 -25.82 -33.51
CA GLY A 488 42.35 -26.52 -32.64
C GLY A 488 41.73 -27.17 -31.40
N THR A 489 42.58 -27.48 -30.42
CA THR A 489 42.16 -28.02 -29.11
C THR A 489 41.50 -26.95 -28.23
N SER A 490 40.92 -27.32 -27.09
CA SER A 490 40.54 -26.34 -26.05
C SER A 490 41.70 -25.96 -25.13
N HIS A 491 42.85 -26.64 -25.23
CA HIS A 491 44.05 -26.44 -24.39
C HIS A 491 43.78 -26.31 -22.87
N GLY A 492 42.82 -27.11 -22.38
CA GLY A 492 42.38 -27.10 -20.97
C GLY A 492 41.21 -26.15 -20.65
N ALA A 493 40.75 -25.34 -21.60
CA ALA A 493 39.55 -24.53 -21.42
C ALA A 493 38.29 -25.41 -21.33
N GLU A 494 37.36 -25.03 -20.46
CA GLU A 494 36.09 -25.73 -20.24
C GLU A 494 34.88 -24.89 -20.66
N ASN A 495 33.79 -25.59 -21.03
CA ASN A 495 32.47 -24.98 -21.15
C ASN A 495 31.99 -24.52 -19.76
N GLY A 496 31.14 -23.49 -19.74
CA GLY A 496 30.36 -23.19 -18.55
C GLY A 496 29.41 -24.33 -18.18
N LYS A 497 28.76 -24.23 -17.03
CA LYS A 497 27.67 -25.13 -16.63
C LYS A 497 26.32 -24.48 -16.92
N ILE A 498 25.31 -25.32 -17.14
CA ILE A 498 23.93 -24.89 -17.43
C ILE A 498 23.39 -24.03 -16.28
N GLY A 499 22.56 -23.04 -16.62
CA GLY A 499 21.91 -22.17 -15.67
C GLY A 499 20.67 -22.77 -15.02
N ILE A 500 19.87 -21.91 -14.40
CA ILE A 500 18.72 -22.28 -13.56
C ILE A 500 17.44 -21.73 -14.18
N SER A 501 16.41 -22.56 -14.29
CA SER A 501 15.10 -22.15 -14.82
C SER A 501 14.02 -22.77 -13.94
N LEU A 502 13.30 -21.96 -13.17
CA LEU A 502 12.32 -22.43 -12.18
C LEU A 502 10.98 -21.69 -12.32
N PRO A 503 9.83 -22.40 -12.37
CA PRO A 503 8.55 -21.79 -12.08
C PRO A 503 8.47 -21.37 -10.60
N PHE A 504 7.60 -20.42 -10.27
CA PHE A 504 7.19 -20.12 -8.89
C PHE A 504 5.71 -19.72 -8.83
N LEU A 505 5.12 -19.73 -7.63
CA LEU A 505 3.78 -19.18 -7.40
C LEU A 505 3.91 -17.75 -6.89
N ILE A 506 3.09 -16.81 -7.40
CA ILE A 506 3.13 -15.42 -6.88
C ILE A 506 2.92 -15.39 -5.35
N SER A 507 2.10 -16.32 -4.82
CA SER A 507 1.85 -16.47 -3.38
C SER A 507 3.01 -17.02 -2.55
N SER A 508 4.07 -17.58 -3.15
CA SER A 508 5.26 -18.03 -2.41
C SER A 508 6.31 -16.94 -2.21
N LEU A 509 6.19 -15.82 -2.94
CA LEU A 509 7.00 -14.63 -2.68
C LEU A 509 6.64 -14.00 -1.33
N PRO A 510 7.60 -13.33 -0.67
CA PRO A 510 7.28 -12.44 0.45
C PRO A 510 6.17 -11.44 0.04
N PRO A 511 5.18 -11.14 0.91
CA PRO A 511 4.01 -10.31 0.56
C PRO A 511 4.33 -8.98 -0.16
N TYR A 512 5.45 -8.34 0.20
CA TYR A 512 5.91 -7.09 -0.40
C TYR A 512 6.41 -7.22 -1.85
N LEU A 513 6.68 -8.43 -2.34
CA LEU A 513 7.03 -8.74 -3.73
C LEU A 513 5.87 -9.36 -4.54
N GLN A 514 4.77 -9.75 -3.89
CA GLN A 514 3.63 -10.39 -4.58
C GLN A 514 2.96 -9.43 -5.59
N GLY A 515 2.88 -8.14 -5.26
CA GLY A 515 2.05 -7.16 -5.96
C GLY A 515 2.42 -6.77 -7.40
N GLY A 516 1.43 -6.16 -8.05
CA GLY A 516 1.44 -5.44 -9.33
C GLY A 516 0.58 -6.12 -10.39
N GLY A 517 0.58 -5.60 -11.62
CA GLY A 517 -0.39 -6.02 -12.65
C GLY A 517 -1.86 -5.81 -12.21
N SER A 518 -2.74 -6.74 -12.59
CA SER A 518 -4.18 -6.74 -12.23
C SER A 518 -4.45 -6.87 -10.71
N ALA A 519 -3.51 -7.44 -9.95
CA ALA A 519 -3.65 -7.72 -8.52
C ALA A 519 -3.50 -6.49 -7.61
N CYS A 520 -3.30 -5.29 -8.17
CA CYS A 520 -3.10 -4.04 -7.44
C CYS A 520 -4.18 -2.98 -7.74
N TYR A 521 -5.39 -3.34 -8.14
CA TYR A 521 -6.42 -2.30 -8.37
C TYR A 521 -6.83 -1.60 -7.07
N PRO A 522 -7.04 -0.27 -7.09
CA PRO A 522 -7.51 0.46 -5.91
C PRO A 522 -8.96 0.09 -5.60
N VAL A 523 -9.36 0.20 -4.33
CA VAL A 523 -10.72 -0.08 -3.88
C VAL A 523 -11.20 1.12 -3.08
N LEU A 524 -11.96 2.01 -3.72
CA LEU A 524 -12.33 3.30 -3.14
C LEU A 524 -13.75 3.29 -2.56
N SER A 525 -13.90 3.79 -1.34
CA SER A 525 -15.17 4.02 -0.66
C SER A 525 -15.35 5.51 -0.35
N THR A 526 -16.49 6.07 -0.75
CA THR A 526 -16.84 7.48 -0.56
C THR A 526 -17.94 7.62 0.50
N THR A 527 -17.83 8.63 1.36
CA THR A 527 -18.82 8.99 2.40
C THR A 527 -19.05 10.49 2.40
N VAL A 528 -20.26 10.93 2.80
CA VAL A 528 -20.60 12.34 2.99
C VAL A 528 -21.36 12.50 4.31
N ASP A 529 -20.90 13.44 5.12
CA ASP A 529 -21.56 13.95 6.32
C ASP A 529 -21.82 15.46 6.17
N VAL A 530 -22.81 16.01 6.87
CA VAL A 530 -22.98 17.47 7.01
C VAL A 530 -22.61 17.93 8.42
N VAL A 531 -21.94 19.08 8.51
CA VAL A 531 -21.63 19.71 9.80
C VAL A 531 -22.91 20.26 10.43
N ASN A 532 -23.22 19.82 11.65
CA ASN A 532 -24.43 20.15 12.42
C ASN A 532 -25.75 19.76 11.70
N PRO A 533 -26.03 18.45 11.49
CA PRO A 533 -27.20 17.97 10.73
C PRO A 533 -28.56 18.32 11.37
N SER A 534 -28.60 18.58 12.68
CA SER A 534 -29.82 18.97 13.39
C SER A 534 -30.20 20.45 13.24
N VAL A 535 -29.37 21.27 12.57
CA VAL A 535 -29.62 22.71 12.39
C VAL A 535 -30.49 22.93 11.16
N ILE A 536 -31.70 23.46 11.37
CA ILE A 536 -32.57 23.95 10.29
C ILE A 536 -31.98 25.23 9.73
N ARG A 537 -31.87 25.34 8.41
CA ARG A 537 -31.28 26.49 7.69
C ARG A 537 -32.32 27.25 6.88
N VAL A 538 -31.98 28.48 6.47
CA VAL A 538 -32.80 29.34 5.58
C VAL A 538 -31.97 29.80 4.38
N PRO A 539 -32.62 30.22 3.27
CA PRO A 539 -31.93 30.80 2.12
C PRO A 539 -30.94 31.91 2.49
N GLY A 540 -29.77 31.88 1.87
CA GLY A 540 -28.65 32.79 2.12
C GLY A 540 -27.65 32.32 3.18
N MET A 541 -27.93 31.24 3.93
CA MET A 541 -26.96 30.64 4.85
C MET A 541 -26.02 29.67 4.14
N GLU A 542 -24.80 29.53 4.68
CA GLU A 542 -23.84 28.51 4.24
C GLU A 542 -24.23 27.12 4.76
N VAL A 543 -23.72 26.09 4.10
CA VAL A 543 -23.69 24.70 4.54
C VAL A 543 -22.30 24.11 4.30
N GLU A 544 -21.89 23.19 5.16
CA GLU A 544 -20.55 22.60 5.14
C GLU A 544 -20.68 21.07 5.16
N TYR A 545 -20.20 20.43 4.09
CA TYR A 545 -20.20 18.99 3.91
C TYR A 545 -18.78 18.44 4.08
N ILE A 546 -18.64 17.32 4.77
CA ILE A 546 -17.39 16.56 4.88
C ILE A 546 -17.50 15.37 3.93
N ILE A 547 -16.73 15.39 2.84
CA ILE A 547 -16.66 14.30 1.87
C ILE A 547 -15.36 13.54 2.11
N LYS A 548 -15.45 12.27 2.48
CA LYS A 548 -14.26 11.44 2.75
C LYS A 548 -14.18 10.28 1.76
N ALA A 549 -13.08 10.21 1.03
CA ALA A 549 -12.71 9.10 0.16
C ALA A 549 -11.61 8.26 0.81
N VAL A 550 -11.86 6.97 0.98
CA VAL A 550 -10.96 6.00 1.63
C VAL A 550 -10.56 4.93 0.62
N ASN A 551 -9.27 4.62 0.54
CA ASN A 551 -8.77 3.47 -0.22
C ASN A 551 -8.55 2.29 0.74
N GLN A 552 -9.18 1.15 0.47
CA GLN A 552 -9.15 0.01 1.39
C GLN A 552 -7.72 -0.56 1.55
N PRO A 553 -7.35 -1.07 2.74
CA PRO A 553 -6.12 -1.82 2.91
C PRO A 553 -6.06 -3.02 1.96
N GLY A 554 -4.89 -3.28 1.37
CA GLY A 554 -4.69 -4.39 0.43
C GLY A 554 -5.05 -4.10 -1.03
N GLY A 555 -5.79 -3.02 -1.32
CA GLY A 555 -5.88 -2.47 -2.68
C GLY A 555 -4.59 -1.77 -3.10
N GLY A 556 -4.47 -1.38 -4.37
CA GLY A 556 -3.32 -0.56 -4.82
C GLY A 556 -3.53 0.94 -4.76
N ASN A 557 -2.47 1.69 -5.08
CA ASN A 557 -2.41 3.13 -4.87
C ASN A 557 -3.26 3.89 -5.91
N ALA A 558 -4.21 4.72 -5.46
CA ALA A 558 -5.08 5.49 -6.35
C ALA A 558 -4.46 6.86 -6.70
N GLY A 559 -3.47 6.84 -7.60
CA GLY A 559 -2.82 8.03 -8.13
C GLY A 559 -3.70 8.79 -9.14
N GLY A 560 -3.64 10.12 -9.10
CA GLY A 560 -4.45 11.00 -9.92
C GLY A 560 -5.95 10.93 -9.64
N ALA A 561 -6.39 10.45 -8.47
CA ALA A 561 -7.79 10.31 -8.12
C ALA A 561 -8.53 11.65 -8.05
N ARG A 562 -9.84 11.65 -8.33
CA ARG A 562 -10.73 12.81 -8.32
C ARG A 562 -12.01 12.50 -7.56
N ILE A 563 -12.55 13.47 -6.85
CA ILE A 563 -13.78 13.36 -6.06
C ILE A 563 -14.79 14.33 -6.68
N GLU A 564 -15.91 13.79 -7.15
CA GLU A 564 -17.00 14.56 -7.74
C GLU A 564 -18.19 14.56 -6.77
N ALA A 565 -18.62 15.74 -6.33
CA ALA A 565 -19.85 15.89 -5.56
C ALA A 565 -21.02 16.28 -6.48
N LEU A 566 -22.22 15.88 -6.11
CA LEU A 566 -23.48 16.30 -6.72
C LEU A 566 -24.30 17.00 -5.64
N LEU A 567 -24.21 18.33 -5.62
CA LEU A 567 -25.02 19.20 -4.79
C LEU A 567 -26.43 19.32 -5.42
N PRO A 568 -27.50 19.37 -4.60
CA PRO A 568 -28.85 19.44 -5.11
C PRO A 568 -29.19 20.87 -5.62
N PRO A 569 -30.20 21.01 -6.51
CA PRO A 569 -30.59 22.31 -7.03
C PRO A 569 -30.96 23.30 -5.92
N GLY A 570 -30.39 24.50 -5.96
CA GLY A 570 -30.54 25.52 -4.91
C GLY A 570 -29.47 25.49 -3.81
N ILE A 571 -28.51 24.56 -3.87
CA ILE A 571 -27.30 24.60 -3.05
C ILE A 571 -26.10 24.71 -3.99
N SER A 572 -25.39 25.84 -3.90
CA SER A 572 -24.32 26.22 -4.84
C SER A 572 -22.96 26.26 -4.15
N TYR A 573 -21.98 25.55 -4.73
CA TYR A 573 -20.58 25.48 -4.25
C TYR A 573 -19.93 26.88 -4.11
N LYS A 574 -19.16 27.07 -3.03
CA LYS A 574 -18.45 28.32 -2.73
C LYS A 574 -16.93 28.11 -2.59
N SER A 575 -16.49 27.13 -1.80
CA SER A 575 -15.07 26.85 -1.57
C SER A 575 -14.87 25.44 -1.00
N ALA A 576 -13.65 24.92 -1.03
CA ALA A 576 -13.30 23.68 -0.35
C ALA A 576 -11.89 23.72 0.27
N THR A 577 -11.67 22.92 1.30
CA THR A 577 -10.35 22.63 1.89
C THR A 577 -10.12 21.12 1.92
N VAL A 578 -8.86 20.68 1.94
CA VAL A 578 -8.49 19.27 1.90
C VAL A 578 -7.54 18.90 3.05
N GLU A 579 -7.74 17.71 3.59
CA GLU A 579 -6.86 17.06 4.56
C GLU A 579 -6.45 15.68 4.04
N TYR A 580 -5.19 15.32 4.28
CA TYR A 580 -4.60 14.07 3.85
C TYR A 580 -4.16 13.24 5.05
N HIS A 581 -4.55 11.97 5.09
CA HIS A 581 -4.17 11.05 6.16
C HIS A 581 -3.52 9.79 5.62
N ASN A 582 -2.77 9.07 6.48
CA ASN A 582 -2.32 7.70 6.22
C ASN A 582 -1.47 7.53 4.94
N ASP A 583 -0.57 8.48 4.70
CA ASP A 583 0.33 8.61 3.53
C ASP A 583 -0.36 8.97 2.19
N SER A 584 -1.65 9.35 2.20
CA SER A 584 -2.27 10.03 1.06
C SER A 584 -1.66 11.42 0.84
N GLY A 585 -1.83 11.99 -0.35
CA GLY A 585 -1.37 13.35 -0.68
C GLY A 585 -2.05 13.93 -1.92
N GLY A 586 -1.63 15.13 -2.32
CA GLY A 586 -2.17 15.84 -3.48
C GLY A 586 -1.88 17.35 -3.43
N PRO A 587 -2.66 18.17 -4.17
CA PRO A 587 -2.49 19.62 -4.20
C PRO A 587 -2.71 20.28 -2.82
N ALA A 588 -1.77 21.14 -2.40
CA ALA A 588 -1.87 21.90 -1.15
C ALA A 588 -3.05 22.89 -1.10
N LEU A 589 -3.60 23.24 -2.27
CA LEU A 589 -4.82 24.03 -2.43
C LEU A 589 -5.69 23.32 -3.47
N ILE A 590 -6.97 23.12 -3.17
CA ILE A 590 -7.93 22.50 -4.10
C ILE A 590 -8.89 23.55 -4.67
N THR A 591 -9.11 23.47 -5.98
CA THR A 591 -10.06 24.28 -6.73
C THR A 591 -11.06 23.37 -7.43
N ASN A 592 -12.20 23.94 -7.85
CA ASN A 592 -13.14 23.22 -8.72
C ASN A 592 -12.49 23.03 -10.11
N LEU A 593 -12.11 21.79 -10.44
CA LEU A 593 -11.43 21.42 -11.68
C LEU A 593 -12.44 21.33 -12.83
N PRO A 594 -12.12 21.81 -14.05
CA PRO A 594 -12.95 21.54 -15.22
C PRO A 594 -13.17 20.03 -15.44
N PRO A 595 -14.38 19.58 -15.83
CA PRO A 595 -15.57 20.36 -16.21
C PRO A 595 -16.52 20.69 -15.03
N GLY A 596 -16.06 20.60 -13.78
CA GLY A 596 -16.86 20.85 -12.59
C GLY A 596 -17.45 22.27 -12.53
N ASN A 597 -18.60 22.38 -11.89
CA ASN A 597 -19.40 23.61 -11.80
C ASN A 597 -19.99 23.79 -10.39
N ALA A 598 -20.88 24.77 -10.19
CA ALA A 598 -21.40 25.10 -8.86
C ALA A 598 -22.29 24.00 -8.24
N GLN A 599 -22.91 23.13 -9.04
CA GLN A 599 -23.78 22.04 -8.60
C GLN A 599 -23.09 20.68 -8.69
N ARG A 600 -22.10 20.54 -9.57
CA ARG A 600 -21.23 19.35 -9.69
C ARG A 600 -19.76 19.73 -9.55
N PRO A 601 -19.28 20.10 -8.34
CA PRO A 601 -17.88 20.46 -8.15
C PRO A 601 -17.00 19.20 -8.18
N LEU A 602 -15.84 19.34 -8.83
CA LEU A 602 -14.86 18.28 -9.04
C LEU A 602 -13.53 18.70 -8.40
N PHE A 603 -13.01 17.89 -7.49
CA PHE A 603 -11.70 18.09 -6.85
C PHE A 603 -10.79 16.93 -7.23
N GLY A 604 -9.47 17.07 -7.20
CA GLY A 604 -8.67 15.94 -7.65
C GLY A 604 -7.19 16.11 -7.82
N ASP A 605 -6.66 15.18 -8.61
CA ASP A 605 -5.25 14.87 -8.81
C ASP A 605 -4.57 14.46 -7.50
N PHE A 606 -5.35 13.74 -6.67
CA PHE A 606 -4.93 13.14 -5.41
C PHE A 606 -4.17 11.84 -5.59
N ASN A 607 -3.34 11.50 -4.63
CA ASN A 607 -2.69 10.20 -4.48
C ASN A 607 -3.22 9.54 -3.21
N ILE A 608 -4.20 8.63 -3.33
CA ILE A 608 -4.83 7.98 -2.17
C ILE A 608 -4.16 6.62 -1.93
N ALA A 609 -3.30 6.57 -0.91
CA ALA A 609 -2.49 5.40 -0.60
C ALA A 609 -3.35 4.23 -0.05
N PRO A 610 -2.93 2.96 -0.21
CA PRO A 610 -3.64 1.83 0.37
C PRO A 610 -3.77 1.93 1.90
N GLY A 611 -5.00 1.80 2.39
CA GLY A 611 -5.38 2.06 3.78
C GLY A 611 -5.41 3.54 4.17
N GLY A 612 -5.37 4.46 3.20
CA GLY A 612 -5.37 5.90 3.43
C GLY A 612 -6.57 6.64 2.88
N ASP A 613 -6.69 7.92 3.24
CA ASP A 613 -7.87 8.72 2.95
C ASP A 613 -7.57 10.18 2.60
N VAL A 614 -8.52 10.76 1.88
CA VAL A 614 -8.60 12.19 1.56
C VAL A 614 -9.94 12.69 2.11
N THR A 615 -9.89 13.73 2.94
CA THR A 615 -11.09 14.38 3.47
C THR A 615 -11.20 15.77 2.86
N ILE A 616 -12.34 16.09 2.25
CA ILE A 616 -12.64 17.39 1.65
C ILE A 616 -13.79 18.02 2.42
N THR A 617 -13.55 19.21 2.96
CA THR A 617 -14.59 20.04 3.57
C THR A 617 -15.10 21.01 2.51
N VAL A 618 -16.31 20.79 2.01
CA VAL A 618 -16.95 21.59 0.96
C VAL A 618 -17.93 22.59 1.60
N LYS A 619 -17.69 23.89 1.38
CA LYS A 619 -18.63 24.95 1.74
C LYS A 619 -19.47 25.33 0.53
N ALA A 620 -20.78 25.33 0.71
CA ALA A 620 -21.78 25.75 -0.26
C ALA A 620 -22.74 26.78 0.37
N THR A 621 -23.54 27.46 -0.45
CA THR A 621 -24.54 28.44 -0.03
C THR A 621 -25.92 27.96 -0.45
N ILE A 622 -26.94 28.14 0.40
CA ILE A 622 -28.33 27.93 0.02
C ILE A 622 -28.79 29.17 -0.76
N ASP A 623 -29.15 28.99 -2.02
CA ASP A 623 -29.49 30.09 -2.92
C ASP A 623 -30.79 30.82 -2.47
N CYS A 624 -30.91 32.12 -2.74
CA CYS A 624 -32.13 32.87 -2.39
C CYS A 624 -33.35 32.33 -3.16
N GLY A 625 -34.49 32.17 -2.48
CA GLY A 625 -35.74 31.68 -3.08
C GLY A 625 -35.93 30.15 -3.08
N VAL A 626 -35.01 29.41 -2.46
CA VAL A 626 -35.14 27.96 -2.27
C VAL A 626 -36.31 27.61 -1.33
N ALA A 627 -37.12 26.63 -1.74
CA ALA A 627 -38.31 26.19 -1.00
C ALA A 627 -37.96 25.29 0.22
N PRO A 628 -38.84 25.22 1.24
CA PRO A 628 -38.63 24.37 2.41
C PRO A 628 -38.66 22.88 2.06
N GLN A 629 -37.56 22.18 2.26
CA GLN A 629 -37.46 20.73 2.16
C GLN A 629 -36.16 20.22 2.79
N ILE A 630 -36.01 18.89 2.86
CA ILE A 630 -34.73 18.25 3.18
C ILE A 630 -33.97 18.02 1.88
N PHE A 631 -32.73 18.49 1.84
CA PHE A 631 -31.80 18.36 0.73
C PHE A 631 -30.74 17.31 1.05
N ASN A 632 -30.38 16.49 0.07
CA ASN A 632 -29.31 15.50 0.17
C ASN A 632 -28.28 15.69 -0.97
N THR A 633 -27.06 15.24 -0.73
CA THR A 633 -25.88 15.36 -1.58
C THR A 633 -25.33 13.98 -1.86
N SER A 634 -24.85 13.73 -3.08
CA SER A 634 -24.18 12.47 -3.43
C SER A 634 -22.72 12.74 -3.81
N ALA A 635 -21.84 11.75 -3.68
CA ALA A 635 -20.42 11.93 -4.04
C ALA A 635 -19.83 10.62 -4.58
N GLN A 636 -19.00 10.73 -5.61
CA GLN A 636 -18.27 9.61 -6.17
C GLN A 636 -16.77 9.89 -6.30
N THR A 637 -15.95 8.85 -6.12
CA THR A 637 -14.51 8.93 -6.31
C THR A 637 -14.11 8.21 -7.59
N LEU A 638 -13.45 8.93 -8.50
CA LEU A 638 -12.93 8.42 -9.76
C LEU A 638 -11.42 8.27 -9.70
N HIS A 639 -10.87 7.24 -10.32
CA HIS A 639 -9.43 7.08 -10.55
C HIS A 639 -9.14 6.79 -12.02
N PHE A 640 -7.88 6.87 -12.43
CA PHE A 640 -7.49 6.41 -13.76
C PHE A 640 -7.83 4.94 -13.93
N ASP A 641 -8.35 4.57 -15.10
CA ASP A 641 -8.61 3.18 -15.42
C ASP A 641 -7.30 2.40 -15.65
N PRO A 642 -7.03 1.35 -14.85
CA PRO A 642 -5.85 0.50 -15.03
C PRO A 642 -5.79 -0.21 -16.38
N THR A 643 -6.91 -0.38 -17.11
CA THR A 643 -6.92 -1.13 -18.37
C THR A 643 -7.15 -0.26 -19.61
N ARG A 644 -7.07 1.07 -19.46
CA ARG A 644 -7.33 2.02 -20.54
C ARG A 644 -6.42 1.86 -21.76
N THR A 645 -7.01 2.01 -22.94
CA THR A 645 -6.31 1.85 -24.23
C THR A 645 -5.65 3.15 -24.72
N ILE A 646 -5.02 3.11 -25.90
CA ILE A 646 -4.42 4.30 -26.56
C ILE A 646 -5.53 5.23 -27.12
N GLY A 647 -6.75 4.72 -27.32
CA GLY A 647 -7.89 5.50 -27.79
C GLY A 647 -8.53 6.40 -26.73
N ASP A 648 -8.37 6.07 -25.44
CA ASP A 648 -8.89 6.84 -24.30
C ASP A 648 -7.85 6.87 -23.15
N PRO A 649 -6.71 7.58 -23.34
CA PRO A 649 -5.60 7.58 -22.37
C PRO A 649 -5.92 8.29 -21.06
N ASP A 650 -7.00 9.09 -21.03
CA ASP A 650 -7.51 9.80 -19.85
C ASP A 650 -8.73 9.11 -19.22
N ARG A 651 -9.08 7.88 -19.65
CA ARG A 651 -10.23 7.14 -19.14
C ARG A 651 -10.19 7.05 -17.62
N ARG A 652 -11.30 7.47 -16.99
CA ARG A 652 -11.52 7.43 -15.54
C ARG A 652 -12.72 6.58 -15.21
N ILE A 653 -12.61 5.82 -14.14
CA ILE A 653 -13.61 4.85 -13.66
C ILE A 653 -13.92 5.06 -12.18
N THR A 654 -15.05 4.53 -11.72
CA THR A 654 -15.51 4.57 -10.34
C THR A 654 -16.28 3.30 -9.96
N SER A 655 -16.49 3.03 -8.66
CA SER A 655 -17.30 1.87 -8.22
C SER A 655 -18.69 1.88 -8.83
N LYS A 656 -19.21 0.71 -9.21
CA LYS A 656 -20.60 0.52 -9.63
C LYS A 656 -21.62 0.95 -8.56
N ILE A 657 -21.32 0.72 -7.28
CA ILE A 657 -22.28 0.98 -6.20
C ILE A 657 -22.44 2.48 -6.05
N ASN A 658 -23.66 2.99 -6.25
CA ASN A 658 -24.03 4.41 -6.21
C ASN A 658 -23.30 5.31 -7.24
N ALA A 659 -22.80 4.75 -8.34
CA ALA A 659 -22.22 5.56 -9.42
C ALA A 659 -23.21 6.57 -10.00
N PHE A 660 -22.74 7.75 -10.40
CA PHE A 660 -23.58 8.70 -11.11
C PHE A 660 -23.91 8.22 -12.53
N PRO A 661 -25.10 8.51 -13.07
CA PRO A 661 -25.47 8.11 -14.44
C PRO A 661 -24.44 8.54 -15.48
N GLY A 662 -24.06 7.60 -16.36
CA GLY A 662 -23.04 7.81 -17.39
C GLY A 662 -21.58 7.62 -16.95
N SER A 663 -21.31 7.36 -15.67
CA SER A 663 -19.95 7.07 -15.19
C SER A 663 -19.45 5.71 -15.67
N ASN A 664 -18.16 5.60 -15.98
CA ASN A 664 -17.53 4.31 -16.27
C ASN A 664 -17.42 3.47 -14.98
N ILE A 665 -18.13 2.33 -14.94
CA ILE A 665 -18.19 1.44 -13.77
C ILE A 665 -17.55 0.06 -13.99
N GLN A 666 -16.99 -0.16 -15.18
CA GLN A 666 -16.42 -1.43 -15.63
C GLN A 666 -15.03 -1.17 -16.25
N TYR A 667 -14.08 -2.05 -15.94
CA TYR A 667 -12.75 -2.05 -16.56
C TYR A 667 -12.89 -2.27 -18.08
N GLU A 668 -12.07 -1.58 -18.88
CA GLU A 668 -12.00 -1.81 -20.32
C GLU A 668 -11.53 -3.26 -20.58
N GLY A 669 -12.10 -3.94 -21.58
CA GLY A 669 -11.81 -5.35 -21.86
C GLY A 669 -12.66 -6.39 -21.11
N SER A 670 -13.78 -5.98 -20.48
CA SER A 670 -14.76 -6.88 -19.82
C SER A 670 -14.31 -7.56 -18.51
N LEU A 671 -13.24 -7.09 -17.86
CA LEU A 671 -12.67 -7.62 -16.62
C LEU A 671 -13.51 -7.36 -15.34
N GLY A 672 -14.84 -7.28 -15.46
CA GLY A 672 -15.76 -7.06 -14.34
C GLY A 672 -15.92 -5.60 -13.90
N PHE A 673 -16.79 -5.40 -12.90
CA PHE A 673 -17.11 -4.08 -12.35
C PHE A 673 -16.07 -3.62 -11.31
N VAL A 674 -15.89 -2.30 -11.21
CA VAL A 674 -14.98 -1.69 -10.24
C VAL A 674 -15.51 -1.89 -8.81
N PRO A 675 -14.68 -2.40 -7.88
CA PRO A 675 -15.05 -2.62 -6.48
C PRO A 675 -15.07 -1.33 -5.65
N GLY A 676 -15.55 -1.41 -4.41
CA GLY A 676 -15.69 -0.26 -3.51
C GLY A 676 -17.11 0.34 -3.54
N SER A 677 -17.28 1.60 -3.18
CA SER A 677 -18.60 2.26 -3.11
C SER A 677 -18.55 3.78 -3.25
N ASN A 678 -19.54 4.33 -3.93
CA ASN A 678 -19.83 5.77 -3.90
C ASN A 678 -20.93 6.09 -2.87
N PHE A 679 -21.09 7.36 -2.54
CA PHE A 679 -22.08 7.83 -1.59
C PHE A 679 -23.36 8.30 -2.30
N SER A 680 -24.51 7.81 -1.84
CA SER A 680 -25.83 8.25 -2.29
C SER A 680 -26.62 8.81 -1.09
N GLY A 681 -26.84 10.12 -1.10
CA GLY A 681 -27.69 10.81 -0.11
C GLY A 681 -29.16 10.39 -0.16
N ALA A 682 -29.59 9.67 -1.21
CA ALA A 682 -30.92 9.05 -1.25
C ALA A 682 -31.01 7.77 -0.40
N SER A 683 -29.87 7.19 0.01
CA SER A 683 -29.77 5.99 0.85
C SER A 683 -29.23 6.24 2.26
N SER A 684 -28.90 7.49 2.59
CA SER A 684 -28.39 7.91 3.89
C SER A 684 -29.22 9.10 4.42
N SER A 685 -28.97 9.47 5.67
CA SER A 685 -29.42 10.74 6.25
C SER A 685 -28.27 11.55 6.86
N SER A 686 -27.02 11.08 6.74
CA SER A 686 -25.81 11.71 7.30
C SER A 686 -25.48 13.09 6.70
N ASP A 687 -25.92 13.32 5.47
CA ASP A 687 -25.71 14.51 4.66
C ASP A 687 -26.94 15.44 4.59
N ASN A 688 -28.05 15.06 5.24
CA ASN A 688 -29.34 15.75 5.10
C ASN A 688 -29.31 17.19 5.65
N VAL A 689 -29.74 18.14 4.83
CA VAL A 689 -29.88 19.56 5.17
C VAL A 689 -31.35 19.93 5.21
N ALA A 690 -31.90 20.19 6.39
CA ALA A 690 -33.24 20.74 6.53
C ALA A 690 -33.25 22.24 6.22
N VAL A 691 -33.98 22.65 5.19
CA VAL A 691 -34.21 24.07 4.83
C VAL A 691 -35.66 24.45 5.13
N ALA A 692 -35.86 25.61 5.74
CA ALA A 692 -37.16 26.20 6.04
C ALA A 692 -37.36 27.56 5.35
N ASN A 693 -38.59 28.07 5.38
CA ASN A 693 -38.92 29.40 4.87
C ASN A 693 -38.29 30.46 5.78
N ALA A 694 -37.63 31.45 5.17
CA ALA A 694 -37.39 32.73 5.84
C ALA A 694 -38.73 33.48 5.92
N GLY A 695 -39.29 33.63 7.12
CA GLY A 695 -40.49 34.42 7.34
C GLY A 695 -40.18 35.92 7.43
N PRO A 696 -41.21 36.79 7.36
CA PRO A 696 -41.00 38.23 7.44
C PRO A 696 -40.47 38.62 8.83
N LEU A 697 -39.42 39.44 8.86
CA LEU A 697 -38.92 40.04 10.10
C LEU A 697 -39.99 40.95 10.70
N THR A 698 -40.36 40.67 11.95
CA THR A 698 -41.34 41.40 12.74
C THR A 698 -40.80 41.69 14.13
N ASN A 699 -41.51 42.54 14.88
CA ASN A 699 -41.17 42.88 16.27
C ASN A 699 -39.76 43.47 16.42
N ASN A 700 -39.41 44.52 15.66
CA ASN A 700 -38.26 45.39 15.95
C ASN A 700 -38.74 46.69 16.63
N THR A 701 -39.04 46.61 17.92
CA THR A 701 -39.40 47.76 18.77
C THR A 701 -38.29 48.05 19.77
N ILE A 702 -38.21 49.29 20.25
CA ILE A 702 -37.30 49.71 21.31
C ILE A 702 -38.06 50.53 22.34
N THR A 703 -37.71 50.39 23.61
CA THR A 703 -38.42 51.04 24.72
C THR A 703 -37.45 51.59 25.77
N ILE A 704 -37.84 52.72 26.37
CA ILE A 704 -37.27 53.23 27.63
C ILE A 704 -38.34 53.01 28.72
N PRO A 705 -38.00 52.47 29.90
CA PRO A 705 -38.93 52.34 31.03
C PRO A 705 -39.57 53.67 31.45
N THR A 706 -40.87 53.64 31.75
CA THR A 706 -41.63 54.82 32.18
C THR A 706 -41.17 55.31 33.57
N ASN A 707 -41.06 56.64 33.71
CA ASN A 707 -40.60 57.43 34.88
C ASN A 707 -39.13 57.91 34.89
N ALA A 708 -38.36 57.72 33.82
CA ALA A 708 -36.93 58.06 33.75
C ALA A 708 -36.59 59.43 33.08
N ASP A 709 -37.50 60.39 33.06
CA ASP A 709 -37.31 61.73 32.49
C ASP A 709 -36.26 62.59 33.25
N LYS A 710 -35.52 62.02 34.22
CA LYS A 710 -34.52 62.68 35.11
C LYS A 710 -33.54 61.66 35.77
N PHE A 711 -32.41 61.27 35.16
CA PHE A 711 -31.22 60.67 35.86
C PHE A 711 -31.38 59.38 36.69
N CYS A 712 -30.41 59.08 37.57
CA CYS A 712 -29.74 60.00 38.53
C CYS A 712 -28.18 60.04 38.55
N VAL A 713 -27.52 60.69 39.53
CA VAL A 713 -26.04 60.71 39.71
C VAL A 713 -25.55 60.53 41.16
N ASN A 714 -24.30 60.08 41.31
CA ASN A 714 -23.61 59.88 42.60
C ASN A 714 -22.53 60.96 42.84
N THR A 715 -22.14 61.19 44.10
CA THR A 715 -21.09 62.15 44.51
C THR A 715 -19.66 61.77 44.06
N SER A 716 -19.45 60.56 43.55
CA SER A 716 -18.19 60.13 42.93
C SER A 716 -18.01 60.63 41.48
N GLY A 717 -19.03 61.26 40.87
CA GLY A 717 -19.03 61.56 39.44
C GLY A 717 -19.30 60.35 38.55
N ASP A 718 -19.57 59.19 39.16
CA ASP A 718 -20.11 58.03 38.46
C ASP A 718 -21.51 58.36 37.96
N PHE A 719 -21.63 58.45 36.64
CA PHE A 719 -22.91 58.48 35.96
C PHE A 719 -23.66 57.19 36.29
N VAL A 720 -24.86 57.29 36.84
CA VAL A 720 -25.72 56.11 36.93
C VAL A 720 -26.08 55.72 35.50
N ASP A 721 -25.85 54.44 35.20
CA ASP A 721 -26.06 53.78 33.92
C ASP A 721 -27.30 54.32 33.19
N PRO A 722 -27.18 54.87 31.98
CA PRO A 722 -28.35 55.31 31.24
C PRO A 722 -29.25 54.11 31.03
N VAL A 723 -30.53 54.25 31.38
CA VAL A 723 -31.45 53.12 31.38
C VAL A 723 -31.43 52.41 30.02
N ARG A 724 -30.79 51.23 29.99
CA ARG A 724 -30.55 50.39 28.82
C ARG A 724 -31.76 50.40 27.90
N ILE A 725 -31.56 50.87 26.67
CA ILE A 725 -32.61 50.89 25.67
C ILE A 725 -32.84 49.44 25.25
N THR A 726 -33.86 48.83 25.84
CA THR A 726 -34.23 47.44 25.57
C THR A 726 -34.88 47.38 24.20
N GLY A 727 -34.24 46.64 23.29
CA GLY A 727 -34.85 46.23 22.04
C GLY A 727 -35.57 44.90 22.22
N SER A 728 -36.72 44.76 21.59
CA SER A 728 -37.42 43.48 21.49
C SER A 728 -36.53 42.38 20.89
N ASN A 729 -36.82 41.12 21.22
CA ASN A 729 -36.36 39.99 20.41
C ASN A 729 -37.09 40.05 19.06
N PRO A 730 -36.38 40.13 17.92
CA PRO A 730 -37.01 39.99 16.61
C PRO A 730 -37.70 38.62 16.48
N THR A 731 -38.76 38.57 15.70
CA THR A 731 -39.54 37.34 15.47
C THR A 731 -39.90 37.18 14.00
N GLY A 732 -40.16 35.94 13.57
CA GLY A 732 -40.71 35.63 12.24
C GLY A 732 -39.75 34.92 11.30
N ASP A 733 -38.43 35.04 11.51
CA ASP A 733 -37.41 34.26 10.81
C ASP A 733 -36.65 33.35 11.80
N ILE A 734 -35.95 32.33 11.32
CA ILE A 734 -35.16 31.40 12.14
C ILE A 734 -33.64 31.59 12.00
N GLY A 735 -33.21 32.59 11.20
CA GLY A 735 -31.80 32.96 11.04
C GLY A 735 -31.20 33.67 12.27
N ILE A 736 -29.88 33.87 12.24
CA ILE A 736 -29.15 34.63 13.28
C ILE A 736 -29.42 36.13 13.08
N TYR A 737 -30.08 36.76 14.04
CA TYR A 737 -30.34 38.20 13.98
C TYR A 737 -29.07 39.02 14.22
N THR A 738 -28.78 39.93 13.28
CA THR A 738 -27.76 40.97 13.41
C THR A 738 -28.42 42.33 13.58
N PHE A 739 -27.83 43.19 14.43
CA PHE A 739 -28.38 44.49 14.80
C PHE A 739 -27.42 45.61 14.39
N GLN A 740 -27.94 46.82 14.18
CA GLN A 740 -27.15 48.05 14.06
C GLN A 740 -27.93 49.22 14.67
N TRP A 741 -27.33 49.89 15.65
CA TRP A 741 -27.93 51.07 16.28
C TRP A 741 -27.52 52.38 15.62
N GLN A 742 -28.40 53.38 15.69
CA GLN A 742 -28.19 54.72 15.17
C GLN A 742 -28.58 55.78 16.20
N SER A 743 -27.91 56.94 16.19
CA SER A 743 -28.21 58.08 17.07
C SER A 743 -28.49 59.37 16.30
N SER A 744 -29.17 60.31 16.97
CA SER A 744 -29.53 61.62 16.45
C SER A 744 -29.76 62.63 17.59
N THR A 745 -29.41 63.90 17.40
CA THR A 745 -29.82 64.99 18.32
C THR A 745 -31.10 65.71 17.89
N ASP A 746 -31.55 65.52 16.65
CA ASP A 746 -32.70 66.19 16.04
C ASP A 746 -33.89 65.25 15.73
N ASN A 747 -33.71 63.93 15.91
CA ASN A 747 -34.68 62.87 15.61
C ASN A 747 -35.05 62.75 14.11
N VAL A 748 -34.23 63.28 13.22
CA VAL A 748 -34.41 63.23 11.75
C VAL A 748 -33.17 62.63 11.09
N ASN A 749 -31.99 63.17 11.38
CA ASN A 749 -30.72 62.74 10.83
C ASN A 749 -30.11 61.67 11.75
N PHE A 750 -30.18 60.41 11.33
CA PHE A 750 -29.64 59.27 12.07
C PHE A 750 -28.34 58.77 11.45
N THR A 751 -27.33 58.52 12.30
CA THR A 751 -26.01 57.99 11.88
C THR A 751 -25.70 56.69 12.61
N ASN A 752 -25.06 55.74 11.92
CA ASN A 752 -24.61 54.47 12.51
C ASN A 752 -23.66 54.71 13.69
N ILE A 753 -23.96 54.10 14.82
CA ILE A 753 -23.07 54.04 15.98
C ILE A 753 -22.12 52.88 15.74
N ALA A 754 -20.83 53.16 15.53
CA ALA A 754 -19.83 52.14 15.22
C ALA A 754 -19.75 51.08 16.34
N GLY A 755 -19.78 49.80 15.97
CA GLY A 755 -19.71 48.68 16.92
C GLY A 755 -20.98 48.39 17.71
N ALA A 756 -22.01 49.22 17.64
CA ALA A 756 -23.27 49.01 18.36
C ALA A 756 -24.17 47.98 17.63
N ILE A 757 -23.81 46.70 17.78
CA ILE A 757 -24.44 45.55 17.08
C ILE A 757 -25.20 44.58 18.02
N SER A 758 -25.38 44.95 19.29
CA SER A 758 -26.10 44.15 20.30
C SER A 758 -27.62 44.35 20.20
N LYS A 759 -28.39 43.37 20.70
CA LYS A 759 -29.87 43.43 20.73
C LYS A 759 -30.38 44.69 21.41
N ASP A 760 -29.82 44.97 22.58
CA ASP A 760 -30.08 46.16 23.38
C ASP A 760 -28.92 47.12 23.23
N TYR A 761 -29.15 48.40 23.47
CA TYR A 761 -28.10 49.40 23.47
C TYR A 761 -28.10 50.18 24.77
N ASP A 762 -26.89 50.33 25.28
CA ASP A 762 -26.56 51.12 26.44
C ASP A 762 -25.88 52.40 25.95
N PRO A 763 -26.56 53.57 25.98
CA PRO A 763 -25.95 54.82 25.59
C PRO A 763 -24.70 55.14 26.44
N PRO A 764 -23.70 55.86 25.92
CA PRO A 764 -22.71 56.46 26.81
C PRO A 764 -23.37 57.57 27.66
N PRO A 765 -22.80 57.92 28.82
CA PRO A 765 -23.26 59.04 29.63
C PRO A 765 -23.42 60.34 28.83
N ILE A 766 -24.58 60.96 28.95
CA ILE A 766 -24.95 62.15 28.18
C ILE A 766 -24.79 63.44 28.98
N ASN A 767 -24.23 64.46 28.35
CA ASN A 767 -24.22 65.84 28.86
C ASN A 767 -25.38 66.70 28.29
N THR A 768 -26.17 66.14 27.36
CA THR A 768 -27.34 66.75 26.72
C THR A 768 -28.31 65.67 26.22
N SER A 769 -29.60 65.97 26.12
CA SER A 769 -30.62 65.00 25.67
C SER A 769 -30.44 64.55 24.21
N THR A 770 -30.45 63.24 23.97
CA THR A 770 -30.16 62.60 22.66
C THR A 770 -31.23 61.56 22.27
N TYR A 771 -31.41 61.27 20.98
CA TYR A 771 -32.32 60.26 20.42
C TYR A 771 -31.59 59.03 19.82
N TYR A 772 -32.23 57.85 19.86
CA TYR A 772 -31.66 56.57 19.36
C TYR A 772 -32.69 55.68 18.62
N LYS A 773 -32.26 54.88 17.61
CA LYS A 773 -33.07 53.83 16.92
C LYS A 773 -32.24 52.58 16.52
N ARG A 774 -32.89 51.46 16.15
CA ARG A 774 -32.27 50.14 15.84
C ARG A 774 -32.71 49.55 14.48
N ILE A 775 -31.78 48.96 13.73
CA ILE A 775 -32.00 48.18 12.49
C ILE A 775 -31.71 46.68 12.76
N VAL A 776 -32.47 45.78 12.12
CA VAL A 776 -32.34 44.31 12.23
C VAL A 776 -32.29 43.63 10.85
N THR A 777 -31.44 42.60 10.70
CA THR A 777 -31.35 41.66 9.56
C THR A 777 -31.18 40.22 10.06
N SER A 778 -31.55 39.21 9.25
CA SER A 778 -31.47 37.77 9.62
C SER A 778 -30.76 36.87 8.61
N SER A 779 -30.79 37.20 7.31
CA SER A 779 -30.02 36.52 6.27
C SER A 779 -29.72 37.49 5.12
N PRO A 780 -28.76 37.18 4.23
CA PRO A 780 -28.51 37.96 3.01
C PRO A 780 -29.73 38.07 2.07
N CYS A 781 -30.73 37.21 2.22
CA CYS A 781 -31.94 37.18 1.41
C CYS A 781 -33.15 37.89 2.06
N THR A 782 -33.03 38.45 3.28
CA THR A 782 -34.13 39.16 3.96
C THR A 782 -33.94 40.68 3.96
N LEU A 783 -35.04 41.43 3.83
CA LEU A 783 -35.01 42.90 3.88
C LEU A 783 -34.85 43.39 5.33
N PRO A 784 -34.02 44.43 5.57
CA PRO A 784 -33.83 45.01 6.91
C PRO A 784 -35.11 45.70 7.43
N VAL A 785 -35.29 45.68 8.75
CA VAL A 785 -36.42 46.35 9.44
C VAL A 785 -35.90 47.36 10.47
N GLU A 786 -36.44 48.57 10.49
CA GLU A 786 -36.06 49.66 11.42
C GLU A 786 -37.07 49.86 12.57
N SER A 787 -36.62 50.46 13.68
CA SER A 787 -37.45 50.90 14.80
C SER A 787 -37.76 52.40 14.77
N LEU A 788 -38.75 52.84 15.56
CA LEU A 788 -38.95 54.24 15.96
C LEU A 788 -37.87 54.70 16.97
N GLY A 789 -37.78 56.00 17.29
CA GLY A 789 -36.74 56.59 18.16
C GLY A 789 -37.20 57.18 19.51
N VAL A 790 -36.29 57.29 20.50
CA VAL A 790 -36.56 57.56 21.95
C VAL A 790 -35.50 58.48 22.64
N LYS A 791 -35.79 59.19 23.77
CA LYS A 791 -35.03 60.36 24.37
C LYS A 791 -34.78 60.33 25.92
N VAL A 792 -33.79 61.07 26.49
CA VAL A 792 -33.19 60.91 27.87
C VAL A 792 -32.75 62.23 28.66
N LEU A 793 -32.67 62.27 30.03
CA LEU A 793 -32.47 63.46 30.98
C LEU A 793 -31.81 63.17 32.41
N LEU A 794 -31.76 64.08 33.45
CA LEU A 794 -30.81 64.10 34.65
C LEU A 794 -31.32 64.29 36.17
N ALA A 795 -30.66 63.74 37.25
CA ALA A 795 -30.96 63.83 38.75
C ALA A 795 -29.87 63.23 39.77
N ILE A 796 -30.15 62.76 41.05
CA ILE A 796 -29.23 62.35 42.23
C ILE A 796 -29.73 61.09 43.07
N VAL A 797 -29.01 60.40 44.04
CA VAL A 797 -29.51 59.16 44.81
C VAL A 797 -28.89 58.77 46.24
N PRO A 798 -29.64 58.14 47.21
CA PRO A 798 -29.15 57.35 48.39
C PRO A 798 -28.66 55.88 48.09
N VAL A 799 -28.45 55.02 49.12
CA VAL A 799 -28.03 53.58 49.00
C VAL A 799 -28.77 52.64 49.99
N ALA A 800 -29.76 51.86 49.54
CA ALA A 800 -30.53 50.92 50.37
C ALA A 800 -29.96 49.48 50.42
N ASP A 801 -30.20 48.73 51.51
CA ASP A 801 -29.96 47.27 51.55
C ASP A 801 -30.72 46.51 52.69
N PHE A 802 -30.87 45.17 52.57
CA PHE A 802 -31.46 44.26 53.58
C PHE A 802 -31.24 42.73 53.34
N GLU A 803 -31.61 41.85 54.30
CA GLU A 803 -31.43 40.37 54.28
C GLU A 803 -32.74 39.52 54.18
N LEU A 804 -32.64 38.24 53.73
CA LEU A 804 -33.77 37.30 53.43
C LEU A 804 -33.77 35.97 54.25
N PRO A 805 -34.95 35.33 54.47
CA PRO A 805 -35.11 33.95 54.97
C PRO A 805 -35.37 32.91 53.84
N GLY A 806 -35.70 31.65 54.18
CA GLY A 806 -36.12 30.59 53.24
C GLY A 806 -37.45 29.93 53.64
N PHE A 807 -38.36 29.66 52.67
CA PHE A 807 -39.80 29.53 52.95
C PHE A 807 -40.62 28.94 51.77
N CYS A 808 -41.67 28.14 52.04
CA CYS A 808 -42.78 27.89 51.10
C CYS A 808 -44.14 28.31 51.69
N LEU A 809 -45.18 28.45 50.86
CA LEU A 809 -46.48 29.04 51.27
C LEU A 809 -47.09 28.43 52.55
N SER A 810 -46.93 27.14 52.78
CA SER A 810 -47.44 26.43 53.97
C SER A 810 -46.67 26.71 55.28
N ASP A 811 -45.57 27.46 55.23
CA ASP A 811 -44.67 27.65 56.40
C ASP A 811 -45.02 28.88 57.27
N GLY A 812 -45.99 29.73 56.89
CA GLY A 812 -46.56 30.77 57.76
C GLY A 812 -46.07 32.22 57.51
N SER A 813 -45.02 32.68 58.19
CA SER A 813 -44.54 34.07 58.12
C SER A 813 -43.01 34.23 58.03
N ALA A 814 -42.56 35.14 57.16
CA ALA A 814 -41.17 35.50 56.87
C ALA A 814 -40.73 36.83 57.53
N THR A 815 -39.43 37.00 57.79
CA THR A 815 -38.82 38.16 58.50
C THR A 815 -37.60 38.69 57.72
N PHE A 816 -37.43 40.03 57.64
CA PHE A 816 -36.44 40.74 56.81
C PHE A 816 -35.72 41.89 57.59
N THR A 817 -34.42 42.10 57.37
CA THR A 817 -33.55 42.97 58.21
C THR A 817 -32.80 44.07 57.43
N ASN A 818 -32.95 45.36 57.77
CA ASN A 818 -32.49 46.55 56.99
C ASN A 818 -31.10 47.10 57.37
N THR A 819 -30.31 47.49 56.35
CA THR A 819 -28.90 47.93 56.42
C THR A 819 -28.55 49.20 55.58
N THR A 820 -29.54 50.04 55.23
CA THR A 820 -29.44 51.26 54.35
C THR A 820 -28.54 52.43 54.82
N THR A 821 -27.97 53.23 53.89
CA THR A 821 -27.13 54.46 54.11
C THR A 821 -27.30 55.56 53.02
N ILE A 822 -26.81 56.80 53.24
CA ILE A 822 -26.73 57.88 52.22
C ILE A 822 -25.46 58.76 52.32
N ALA A 823 -24.87 59.12 51.18
CA ALA A 823 -23.56 59.79 51.11
C ALA A 823 -23.54 61.31 51.40
N ASP A 824 -24.69 62.01 51.38
CA ASP A 824 -24.76 63.45 51.66
C ASP A 824 -24.88 63.79 53.17
N GLY A 825 -24.84 62.77 54.03
CA GLY A 825 -24.91 62.89 55.49
C GLY A 825 -26.32 63.06 56.05
N THR A 826 -27.37 62.77 55.29
CA THR A 826 -28.78 62.95 55.73
C THR A 826 -29.47 61.67 56.20
N ASP A 827 -28.72 60.64 56.64
CA ASP A 827 -29.23 59.31 57.00
C ASP A 827 -30.39 59.32 58.00
N SER A 828 -30.37 60.21 58.99
CA SER A 828 -31.45 60.31 60.00
C SER A 828 -32.76 60.88 59.47
N GLN A 829 -32.78 61.30 58.20
CA GLN A 829 -33.94 61.86 57.49
C GLN A 829 -34.42 60.91 56.37
N LEU A 830 -33.79 59.75 56.21
CA LEU A 830 -34.27 58.70 55.32
C LEU A 830 -35.59 58.14 55.83
N THR A 831 -36.59 58.11 54.95
CA THR A 831 -37.84 57.38 55.19
C THR A 831 -37.77 56.01 54.53
N TYR A 832 -38.26 54.99 55.25
CA TYR A 832 -38.32 53.61 54.79
C TYR A 832 -39.75 53.24 54.44
N GLU A 833 -39.92 52.65 53.26
CA GLU A 833 -41.16 52.07 52.80
C GLU A 833 -40.85 50.64 52.34
N TRP A 834 -41.15 49.67 53.21
CA TRP A 834 -41.18 48.27 52.84
C TRP A 834 -42.46 47.98 52.07
N ASN A 835 -42.32 47.21 51.00
CA ASN A 835 -43.40 46.53 50.34
C ASN A 835 -42.98 45.06 50.20
N PHE A 836 -43.75 44.15 50.79
CA PHE A 836 -43.43 42.72 50.80
C PHE A 836 -43.79 42.01 49.50
N GLY A 837 -44.36 42.73 48.52
CA GLY A 837 -44.64 42.24 47.16
C GLY A 837 -46.02 41.63 46.97
N GLU A 838 -46.89 41.60 47.99
CA GLU A 838 -48.23 41.00 47.97
C GLU A 838 -49.35 42.04 48.21
N PRO A 839 -49.72 42.88 47.22
CA PRO A 839 -50.72 43.95 47.39
C PRO A 839 -52.12 43.46 47.83
N SER A 840 -52.46 42.19 47.57
CA SER A 840 -53.71 41.55 47.98
C SER A 840 -53.89 41.44 49.50
N SER A 841 -52.80 41.46 50.27
CA SER A 841 -52.83 41.49 51.74
C SER A 841 -53.12 42.89 52.33
N ALA A 842 -53.38 43.88 51.46
CA ALA A 842 -53.77 45.25 51.81
C ALA A 842 -52.79 45.91 52.79
N GLY A 843 -53.28 46.40 53.94
CA GLY A 843 -52.47 47.12 54.94
C GLY A 843 -51.37 46.29 55.61
N LEU A 844 -51.30 44.98 55.37
CA LEU A 844 -50.23 44.09 55.86
C LEU A 844 -49.08 43.91 54.86
N ASN A 845 -49.27 44.31 53.59
CA ASN A 845 -48.24 44.24 52.54
C ASN A 845 -47.10 45.24 52.75
N THR A 846 -47.33 46.31 53.50
CA THR A 846 -46.40 47.42 53.61
C THR A 846 -46.03 47.70 55.06
N SER A 847 -44.81 48.19 55.26
CA SER A 847 -44.30 48.53 56.57
C SER A 847 -43.40 49.75 56.49
N ILE A 848 -43.48 50.64 57.48
CA ILE A 848 -42.62 51.82 57.60
C ILE A 848 -41.64 51.71 58.77
N ILE A 849 -41.66 50.59 59.49
CA ILE A 849 -40.70 50.31 60.57
C ILE A 849 -39.39 49.75 59.98
N LYS A 850 -38.28 49.93 60.72
CA LYS A 850 -36.93 49.68 60.18
C LYS A 850 -36.74 48.27 59.61
N ASN A 851 -37.18 47.23 60.32
CA ASN A 851 -37.15 45.82 59.87
C ASN A 851 -38.57 45.32 59.58
N GLY A 852 -38.72 44.39 58.64
CA GLY A 852 -40.03 43.96 58.12
C GLY A 852 -40.39 42.50 58.41
N THR A 853 -41.69 42.19 58.44
CA THR A 853 -42.23 40.82 58.62
C THR A 853 -43.53 40.67 57.82
N HIS A 854 -43.75 39.52 57.17
CA HIS A 854 -44.93 39.29 56.34
C HIS A 854 -45.40 37.83 56.33
N ALA A 855 -46.69 37.60 56.06
CA ALA A 855 -47.27 36.26 55.91
C ALA A 855 -47.99 36.18 54.56
N TYR A 856 -47.47 35.38 53.65
CA TYR A 856 -47.91 35.33 52.26
C TYR A 856 -49.15 34.43 52.08
N SER A 857 -50.04 34.83 51.19
CA SER A 857 -51.31 34.14 50.91
C SER A 857 -51.32 33.34 49.61
N ALA A 858 -50.32 33.52 48.73
CA ALA A 858 -50.15 32.75 47.51
C ALA A 858 -48.66 32.38 47.23
N PRO A 859 -48.38 31.48 46.28
CA PRO A 859 -47.04 31.30 45.73
C PRO A 859 -46.59 32.54 44.94
N GLY A 860 -45.32 32.92 45.02
CA GLY A 860 -44.82 34.06 44.26
C GLY A 860 -43.34 34.38 44.47
N VAL A 861 -42.72 35.02 43.47
CA VAL A 861 -41.45 35.74 43.65
C VAL A 861 -41.92 37.08 44.13
N TYR A 862 -41.89 37.22 45.44
CA TYR A 862 -42.30 38.42 46.09
C TYR A 862 -41.14 39.39 46.03
N THR A 863 -41.38 40.47 45.30
CA THR A 863 -40.44 41.56 45.09
C THR A 863 -40.38 42.37 46.38
N VAL A 864 -39.73 41.81 47.41
CA VAL A 864 -39.56 42.48 48.69
C VAL A 864 -38.68 43.69 48.44
N THR A 865 -39.23 44.85 48.77
CA THR A 865 -38.75 46.13 48.31
C THR A 865 -38.59 47.02 49.52
N LEU A 866 -37.36 47.39 49.82
CA LEU A 866 -37.03 48.43 50.78
C LEU A 866 -36.72 49.69 50.00
N LYS A 867 -37.70 50.57 49.91
CA LYS A 867 -37.53 51.89 49.34
C LYS A 867 -37.01 52.85 50.42
N SER A 868 -35.83 53.39 50.20
CA SER A 868 -35.28 54.51 50.98
C SER A 868 -35.41 55.80 50.17
N THR A 869 -35.98 56.84 50.78
CA THR A 869 -36.18 58.13 50.11
C THR A 869 -35.36 59.20 50.79
N SER A 870 -34.49 59.87 50.02
CA SER A 870 -33.79 61.07 50.47
C SER A 870 -34.69 62.31 50.40
N LYS A 871 -34.29 63.39 51.09
CA LYS A 871 -35.03 64.66 51.15
C LYS A 871 -35.35 65.27 49.77
N ASP A 872 -34.48 65.06 48.77
CA ASP A 872 -34.58 65.68 47.43
C ASP A 872 -35.40 64.84 46.44
N GLY A 873 -36.27 63.96 46.95
CA GLY A 873 -37.13 63.07 46.14
C GLY A 873 -36.36 61.96 45.41
N CYS A 874 -35.06 61.89 45.62
CA CYS A 874 -34.17 60.91 45.04
C CYS A 874 -34.24 59.61 45.85
N VAL A 875 -34.61 58.52 45.18
CA VAL A 875 -34.99 57.26 45.80
C VAL A 875 -33.93 56.20 45.50
N ASN A 876 -33.45 55.52 46.54
CA ASN A 876 -32.75 54.26 46.37
C ASN A 876 -33.62 53.14 46.91
N THR A 877 -33.97 52.23 46.02
CA THR A 877 -34.78 51.08 46.34
C THR A 877 -33.88 49.86 46.27
N LYS A 878 -33.66 49.19 47.41
CA LYS A 878 -33.18 47.82 47.37
C LYS A 878 -34.39 46.93 47.15
N THR A 879 -34.26 46.05 46.19
CA THR A 879 -35.19 44.95 46.00
C THR A 879 -34.41 43.66 46.12
N HIS A 880 -34.94 42.73 46.90
CA HIS A 880 -34.53 41.33 46.87
C HIS A 880 -35.71 40.50 46.41
N PHE A 881 -35.46 39.56 45.50
CA PHE A 881 -36.46 38.59 45.09
C PHE A 881 -36.56 37.52 46.18
N PHE A 882 -37.65 37.54 46.94
CA PHE A 882 -37.95 36.53 47.93
C PHE A 882 -38.93 35.52 47.32
N THR A 883 -38.41 34.33 46.99
CA THR A 883 -39.22 33.27 46.41
C THR A 883 -40.01 32.54 47.51
N VAL A 884 -41.30 32.82 47.60
CA VAL A 884 -42.25 31.94 48.30
C VAL A 884 -42.58 30.81 47.33
N ASN A 885 -41.87 29.69 47.51
CA ASN A 885 -42.10 28.51 46.71
C ASN A 885 -43.55 28.01 46.88
N GLY A 886 -44.14 27.52 45.80
CA GLY A 886 -45.55 27.19 45.76
C GLY A 886 -45.96 25.93 46.51
N SER A 887 -47.21 25.53 46.27
CA SER A 887 -47.72 24.20 46.63
C SER A 887 -46.91 23.10 45.92
N ASN A 888 -47.31 21.84 46.14
CA ASN A 888 -46.61 20.64 45.66
C ASN A 888 -45.84 20.83 44.33
N PRO A 889 -44.54 20.48 44.27
CA PRO A 889 -43.82 20.45 43.01
C PRO A 889 -44.47 19.44 42.05
N ASN A 890 -43.99 19.41 40.80
CA ASN A 890 -44.34 18.38 39.83
C ASN A 890 -43.08 17.55 39.56
N ALA A 891 -43.05 16.34 40.11
CA ALA A 891 -42.00 15.39 39.82
C ALA A 891 -42.15 14.86 38.38
N ASP A 892 -41.12 14.99 37.55
CA ASP A 892 -41.07 14.40 36.21
C ASP A 892 -39.63 14.06 35.82
N PHE A 893 -39.44 13.00 35.02
CA PHE A 893 -38.13 12.60 34.52
C PHE A 893 -38.25 11.68 33.30
N GLN A 894 -37.21 11.70 32.45
CA GLN A 894 -37.15 10.83 31.29
C GLN A 894 -35.88 9.98 31.27
N VAL A 895 -35.97 8.78 30.70
CA VAL A 895 -34.83 7.88 30.52
C VAL A 895 -34.14 8.19 29.19
N ARG A 896 -32.88 8.62 29.23
CA ARG A 896 -32.13 9.12 28.06
C ARG A 896 -31.69 8.03 27.08
N ASN A 897 -31.56 6.79 27.54
CA ASN A 897 -31.14 5.63 26.74
C ASN A 897 -32.21 4.54 26.63
N LEU A 898 -33.49 4.92 26.48
CA LEU A 898 -34.65 3.99 26.41
C LEU A 898 -34.54 2.87 25.37
N THR A 899 -33.75 3.06 24.32
CA THR A 899 -33.48 2.02 23.32
C THR A 899 -32.55 0.95 23.89
N ALA A 900 -33.11 -0.20 24.27
CA ALA A 900 -32.42 -1.39 24.78
C ALA A 900 -31.70 -1.21 26.15
N LEU A 901 -32.48 -1.23 27.25
CA LEU A 901 -31.91 -1.25 28.61
C LEU A 901 -31.44 -2.67 28.99
N CYS A 902 -30.13 -2.89 29.03
CA CYS A 902 -29.53 -4.18 29.36
C CYS A 902 -28.96 -4.19 30.79
N SER A 903 -29.18 -5.27 31.51
CA SER A 903 -28.53 -5.51 32.81
C SER A 903 -27.00 -5.49 32.68
N GLY A 904 -26.31 -4.90 33.65
CA GLY A 904 -24.87 -4.62 33.54
C GLY A 904 -24.48 -3.40 32.70
N ILE A 905 -25.43 -2.64 32.12
CA ILE A 905 -25.19 -1.34 31.48
C ILE A 905 -25.89 -0.24 32.30
N PRO A 906 -25.25 0.93 32.57
CA PRO A 906 -25.90 2.03 33.28
C PRO A 906 -27.10 2.62 32.53
N VAL A 907 -28.22 2.77 33.22
CA VAL A 907 -29.42 3.48 32.76
C VAL A 907 -29.34 4.94 33.16
N LYS A 908 -29.64 5.85 32.24
CA LYS A 908 -29.48 7.31 32.41
C LYS A 908 -30.83 7.99 32.57
N PHE A 909 -31.03 8.69 33.69
CA PHE A 909 -32.28 9.38 34.05
C PHE A 909 -32.05 10.89 34.00
N GLU A 910 -32.74 11.61 33.15
CA GLU A 910 -32.71 13.08 33.12
C GLU A 910 -33.83 13.68 33.96
N ASP A 911 -33.43 14.59 34.84
CA ASP A 911 -34.30 15.48 35.62
C ASP A 911 -35.23 16.31 34.72
N LYS A 912 -36.55 16.15 34.85
CA LYS A 912 -37.55 17.05 34.26
C LYS A 912 -38.44 17.69 35.35
N ALA A 913 -38.03 17.58 36.61
CA ALA A 913 -38.81 18.08 37.73
C ALA A 913 -39.04 19.59 37.57
N SER A 914 -40.25 20.02 37.88
CA SER A 914 -40.63 21.42 37.84
C SER A 914 -41.39 21.77 39.12
N VAL A 915 -41.45 23.06 39.43
CA VAL A 915 -42.43 23.59 40.37
C VAL A 915 -43.15 24.72 39.64
N ASN A 916 -44.48 24.75 39.74
CA ASN A 916 -45.30 25.75 39.04
C ASN A 916 -44.85 27.17 39.38
N PHE A 917 -44.40 27.37 40.62
CA PHE A 917 -43.79 28.60 41.06
C PHE A 917 -42.67 28.38 42.08
N GLY A 918 -41.45 28.82 41.77
CA GLY A 918 -40.30 28.84 42.68
C GLY A 918 -39.14 27.94 42.24
N GLU A 919 -38.32 27.50 43.20
CA GLU A 919 -37.21 26.56 42.96
C GLU A 919 -37.42 25.21 43.67
N ILE A 920 -36.79 24.17 43.13
CA ILE A 920 -36.71 22.85 43.77
C ILE A 920 -35.56 22.88 44.77
N THR A 921 -35.83 22.45 46.00
CA THR A 921 -34.90 22.51 47.14
C THR A 921 -34.23 21.17 47.44
N LYS A 922 -34.86 20.04 47.09
CA LYS A 922 -34.29 18.69 47.23
C LYS A 922 -34.95 17.67 46.29
N ILE A 923 -34.19 16.68 45.82
CA ILE A 923 -34.69 15.50 45.08
C ILE A 923 -34.21 14.21 45.76
N GLU A 924 -35.04 13.18 45.80
CA GLU A 924 -34.77 11.83 46.31
C GLU A 924 -35.10 10.78 45.22
N TRP A 925 -34.17 9.88 44.92
CA TRP A 925 -34.29 8.85 43.88
C TRP A 925 -34.33 7.44 44.47
N TYR A 926 -35.25 6.60 43.98
CA TYR A 926 -35.40 5.19 44.34
C TYR A 926 -35.45 4.34 43.05
N TYR A 927 -34.35 3.66 42.71
CA TYR A 927 -34.20 2.98 41.40
C TYR A 927 -34.83 1.58 41.31
N ASP A 928 -35.24 0.97 42.44
CA ASP A 928 -36.09 -0.22 42.50
C ASP A 928 -37.09 -0.07 43.66
N TYR A 929 -38.08 0.81 43.49
CA TYR A 929 -39.03 1.14 44.55
C TYR A 929 -39.94 -0.05 44.95
N LEU A 930 -40.15 -1.01 44.04
CA LEU A 930 -40.98 -2.20 44.33
C LEU A 930 -40.25 -3.22 45.22
N ASN A 931 -38.95 -3.45 45.02
CA ASN A 931 -38.21 -4.49 45.75
C ASN A 931 -37.26 -3.92 46.82
N ASN A 932 -36.84 -2.66 46.72
CA ASN A 932 -35.95 -2.01 47.69
C ASN A 932 -36.37 -0.55 48.02
N PRO A 933 -37.56 -0.33 48.61
CA PRO A 933 -38.07 1.02 48.90
C PRO A 933 -37.27 1.82 49.94
N ALA A 934 -36.30 1.20 50.61
CA ALA A 934 -35.44 1.86 51.61
C ALA A 934 -34.13 2.42 51.03
N GLN A 935 -33.75 2.06 49.80
CA GLN A 935 -32.54 2.56 49.15
C GLN A 935 -32.85 3.87 48.41
N VAL A 936 -32.24 4.96 48.87
CA VAL A 936 -32.45 6.32 48.33
C VAL A 936 -31.14 7.03 48.03
N GLU A 937 -31.07 7.72 46.88
CA GLU A 937 -30.03 8.71 46.57
C GLU A 937 -30.63 10.13 46.72
N ILE A 938 -29.93 11.05 47.40
CA ILE A 938 -30.47 12.37 47.76
C ILE A 938 -29.61 13.48 47.17
N ASP A 939 -30.24 14.43 46.48
CA ASP A 939 -29.65 15.64 45.94
C ASP A 939 -30.26 16.87 46.65
N ASN A 940 -29.45 17.55 47.47
CA ASN A 940 -29.88 18.70 48.30
C ASN A 940 -29.61 20.06 47.64
N THR A 941 -29.11 20.11 46.40
CA THR A 941 -28.86 21.38 45.68
C THR A 941 -29.35 21.33 44.22
N PRO A 942 -30.61 20.94 43.95
CA PRO A 942 -31.08 20.75 42.58
C PRO A 942 -31.37 22.06 41.82
N GLY A 943 -31.82 23.13 42.50
CA GLY A 943 -32.15 24.42 41.89
C GLY A 943 -30.95 25.24 41.36
N LEU A 944 -29.73 25.01 41.88
CA LEU A 944 -28.52 25.77 41.49
C LEU A 944 -27.96 25.42 40.08
N ARG A 945 -28.74 24.75 39.24
CA ARG A 945 -28.28 24.15 37.98
C ARG A 945 -28.82 24.89 36.77
N THR A 946 -27.93 25.32 35.88
CA THR A 946 -28.29 26.00 34.62
C THR A 946 -28.80 25.05 33.52
N ALA A 947 -28.82 23.74 33.77
CA ALA A 947 -29.32 22.71 32.84
C ALA A 947 -29.80 21.45 33.59
N PRO A 948 -30.71 20.64 33.00
CA PRO A 948 -31.12 19.35 33.54
C PRO A 948 -29.95 18.41 33.85
N LYS A 949 -29.95 17.84 35.07
CA LYS A 949 -28.95 16.84 35.49
C LYS A 949 -29.35 15.45 34.98
N VAL A 950 -28.35 14.66 34.58
CA VAL A 950 -28.53 13.24 34.23
C VAL A 950 -27.90 12.37 35.32
N TYR A 951 -28.73 11.63 36.04
CA TYR A 951 -28.34 10.60 37.00
C TYR A 951 -28.10 9.27 36.28
N SER A 952 -27.30 8.37 36.85
CA SER A 952 -26.97 7.08 36.23
C SER A 952 -26.98 5.95 37.24
N TYR A 953 -27.75 4.89 36.99
CA TYR A 953 -27.84 3.72 37.87
C TYR A 953 -27.53 2.42 37.12
N LEU A 954 -26.76 1.53 37.76
CA LEU A 954 -26.36 0.24 37.20
C LEU A 954 -27.26 -0.88 37.76
N TYR A 955 -28.16 -1.41 36.94
CA TYR A 955 -28.97 -2.56 37.34
C TYR A 955 -28.13 -3.85 37.34
N PRO A 956 -28.24 -4.68 38.39
CA PRO A 956 -27.46 -5.92 38.52
C PRO A 956 -27.82 -6.93 37.43
N ALA A 957 -26.88 -7.84 37.14
CA ALA A 957 -27.09 -8.95 36.21
C ALA A 957 -28.29 -9.81 36.64
N SER A 958 -29.09 -10.24 35.65
CA SER A 958 -30.30 -11.04 35.84
C SER A 958 -30.28 -12.23 34.90
N THR A 959 -30.61 -13.42 35.40
CA THR A 959 -30.89 -14.63 34.59
C THR A 959 -32.31 -14.66 34.03
N THR A 960 -33.19 -13.77 34.51
CA THR A 960 -34.57 -13.63 33.99
C THR A 960 -34.57 -12.66 32.81
N ALA A 961 -34.93 -13.17 31.62
CA ALA A 961 -34.79 -12.51 30.31
C ALA A 961 -35.25 -11.04 30.25
N MET A 962 -36.25 -10.67 31.07
CA MET A 962 -36.65 -9.29 31.32
C MET A 962 -37.12 -9.16 32.76
N LYS A 963 -36.66 -8.12 33.49
CA LYS A 963 -37.22 -7.71 34.78
C LYS A 963 -37.71 -6.26 34.69
N VAL A 964 -38.93 -6.03 35.19
CA VAL A 964 -39.50 -4.68 35.29
C VAL A 964 -39.06 -4.06 36.62
N TYR A 965 -38.57 -2.82 36.55
CA TYR A 965 -38.20 -2.01 37.70
C TYR A 965 -39.06 -0.74 37.72
N ARG A 966 -39.68 -0.46 38.87
CA ARG A 966 -40.38 0.82 39.11
C ARG A 966 -39.40 1.79 39.73
N VAL A 967 -39.04 2.83 38.98
CA VAL A 967 -38.23 3.94 39.47
C VAL A 967 -39.16 5.00 40.03
N ARG A 968 -38.86 5.51 41.23
CA ARG A 968 -39.57 6.62 41.87
C ARG A 968 -38.62 7.80 42.03
N MET A 969 -39.07 8.99 41.65
CA MET A 969 -38.40 10.25 41.95
C MET A 969 -39.33 11.10 42.83
N LYS A 970 -38.80 11.60 43.95
CA LYS A 970 -39.52 12.45 44.90
C LYS A 970 -38.87 13.82 45.00
N VAL A 971 -39.66 14.88 44.98
CA VAL A 971 -39.21 16.26 44.76
C VAL A 971 -39.77 17.17 45.86
N TYR A 972 -38.98 18.14 46.31
CA TYR A 972 -39.31 19.07 47.40
C TYR A 972 -39.16 20.52 46.92
N SER A 973 -40.10 21.40 47.29
CA SER A 973 -40.02 22.87 47.05
C SER A 973 -39.96 23.70 48.34
N GLY A 974 -40.01 23.07 49.50
CA GLY A 974 -39.91 23.72 50.81
C GLY A 974 -39.87 22.70 51.95
N ALA A 975 -40.15 23.12 53.18
CA ALA A 975 -40.10 22.21 54.33
C ALA A 975 -41.22 21.15 54.29
N THR A 976 -42.37 21.48 53.67
CA THR A 976 -43.59 20.67 53.70
C THR A 976 -44.17 20.29 52.33
N CYS A 977 -43.84 21.02 51.25
CA CYS A 977 -44.33 20.73 49.88
C CYS A 977 -43.51 19.64 49.18
N VAL A 978 -44.12 18.48 48.87
CA VAL A 978 -43.44 17.27 48.37
C VAL A 978 -44.27 16.46 47.35
N ASP A 979 -43.68 16.10 46.21
CA ASP A 979 -44.36 15.37 45.13
C ASP A 979 -43.58 14.15 44.62
N ASP A 980 -44.26 13.22 43.95
CA ASP A 980 -43.76 11.88 43.61
C ASP A 980 -44.13 11.45 42.19
N SER A 981 -43.13 10.99 41.43
CA SER A 981 -43.30 10.49 40.05
C SER A 981 -42.69 9.11 39.86
N PHE A 982 -43.25 8.35 38.92
CA PHE A 982 -42.94 6.93 38.71
C PHE A 982 -42.81 6.61 37.22
N ILE A 983 -41.81 5.81 36.86
CA ILE A 983 -41.74 5.14 35.55
C ILE A 983 -41.39 3.66 35.75
N ASP A 984 -42.06 2.78 35.01
CA ASP A 984 -41.72 1.37 34.92
C ASP A 984 -40.79 1.17 33.72
N ILE A 985 -39.58 0.65 33.97
CA ILE A 985 -38.62 0.29 32.92
C ILE A 985 -38.44 -1.22 32.83
N SER A 986 -38.34 -1.72 31.61
CA SER A 986 -37.97 -3.12 31.32
C SER A 986 -36.47 -3.22 31.10
N VAL A 987 -35.76 -3.89 32.02
CA VAL A 987 -34.34 -4.19 31.88
C VAL A 987 -34.17 -5.65 31.46
N TYR A 988 -33.50 -5.89 30.34
CA TYR A 988 -33.33 -7.19 29.73
C TYR A 988 -32.04 -7.89 30.22
N SER A 989 -32.03 -9.22 30.20
CA SER A 989 -30.79 -9.99 30.40
C SER A 989 -29.82 -9.71 29.26
N LYS A 990 -28.56 -9.39 29.59
CA LYS A 990 -27.48 -9.45 28.61
C LYS A 990 -27.15 -10.93 28.34
N PRO A 991 -27.04 -11.39 27.08
CA PRO A 991 -26.53 -12.73 26.78
C PRO A 991 -25.07 -12.87 27.25
N GLU A 992 -24.61 -14.11 27.46
CA GLU A 992 -23.19 -14.41 27.70
C GLU A 992 -22.67 -15.40 26.66
N VAL A 993 -21.68 -14.97 25.89
CA VAL A 993 -21.10 -15.75 24.79
C VAL A 993 -19.80 -16.42 25.22
N VAL A 994 -19.66 -17.70 24.88
CA VAL A 994 -18.36 -18.39 24.82
C VAL A 994 -17.92 -18.60 23.38
N PHE A 995 -16.62 -18.53 23.13
CA PHE A 995 -16.02 -18.88 21.86
C PHE A 995 -14.74 -19.67 22.16
N ASN A 996 -14.80 -20.99 21.97
CA ASN A 996 -13.69 -21.90 22.24
C ASN A 996 -12.65 -21.84 21.12
N THR A 997 -11.40 -22.20 21.44
CA THR A 997 -10.28 -22.18 20.50
C THR A 997 -10.55 -23.01 19.24
N ILE A 998 -10.28 -22.43 18.08
CA ILE A 998 -10.38 -23.12 16.78
C ILE A 998 -9.01 -23.70 16.42
N ALA A 999 -8.97 -24.93 15.91
CA ALA A 999 -7.72 -25.54 15.45
C ALA A 999 -7.21 -24.84 14.16
N PRO A 1000 -5.89 -24.79 13.91
CA PRO A 1000 -5.35 -24.36 12.62
C PRO A 1000 -5.88 -25.20 11.45
N VAL A 1001 -5.99 -24.59 10.27
CA VAL A 1001 -6.52 -25.21 9.05
C VAL A 1001 -5.66 -24.88 7.84
N CYS A 1002 -5.57 -25.78 6.86
CA CYS A 1002 -4.81 -25.52 5.63
C CYS A 1002 -5.61 -24.66 4.64
N LEU A 1003 -4.91 -23.82 3.86
CA LEU A 1003 -5.48 -22.93 2.84
C LEU A 1003 -6.43 -23.64 1.85
N LYS A 1004 -6.09 -24.88 1.45
CA LYS A 1004 -6.88 -25.68 0.50
C LYS A 1004 -7.96 -26.56 1.15
N ASN A 1005 -8.24 -26.42 2.44
CA ASN A 1005 -9.36 -27.13 3.06
C ASN A 1005 -10.70 -26.63 2.50
N THR A 1006 -11.64 -27.54 2.29
CA THR A 1006 -13.02 -27.20 1.91
C THR A 1006 -13.69 -26.35 2.99
N PRO A 1007 -14.61 -25.43 2.65
CA PRO A 1007 -15.32 -24.61 3.63
C PRO A 1007 -16.04 -25.46 4.69
N PHE A 1008 -16.02 -25.00 5.94
CA PHE A 1008 -16.58 -25.73 7.08
C PHE A 1008 -17.27 -24.80 8.09
N GLN A 1009 -18.16 -25.37 8.90
CA GLN A 1009 -18.97 -24.62 9.85
C GLN A 1009 -18.21 -24.42 11.17
N ILE A 1010 -18.10 -23.17 11.63
CA ILE A 1010 -17.66 -22.87 13.00
C ILE A 1010 -18.79 -23.25 13.96
N ILE A 1011 -18.46 -24.10 14.93
CA ILE A 1011 -19.38 -24.65 15.95
C ILE A 1011 -18.88 -24.36 17.38
N GLN A 1012 -17.76 -23.67 17.51
CA GLN A 1012 -17.05 -23.39 18.77
C GLN A 1012 -17.63 -22.19 19.55
N ALA A 1013 -18.57 -21.45 18.95
CA ALA A 1013 -19.20 -20.27 19.55
C ALA A 1013 -20.66 -20.53 19.91
N SER A 1014 -21.08 -20.13 21.10
CA SER A 1014 -22.46 -20.31 21.60
C SER A 1014 -22.83 -19.30 22.68
N GLU A 1015 -24.12 -18.98 22.78
CA GLU A 1015 -24.72 -18.32 23.95
C GLU A 1015 -24.91 -19.36 25.08
N THR A 1016 -24.78 -18.94 26.34
CA THR A 1016 -24.68 -19.87 27.50
C THR A 1016 -25.73 -19.69 28.60
N VAL A 1017 -26.50 -18.60 28.59
CA VAL A 1017 -27.50 -18.27 29.64
C VAL A 1017 -28.93 -18.66 29.20
N GLY A 1018 -29.11 -19.07 27.94
CA GLY A 1018 -30.40 -19.49 27.38
C GLY A 1018 -31.26 -18.33 26.87
N VAL A 1019 -30.66 -17.20 26.52
CA VAL A 1019 -31.38 -16.02 26.05
C VAL A 1019 -31.77 -16.19 24.58
N GLY A 1020 -33.07 -16.22 24.27
CA GLY A 1020 -33.56 -16.31 22.90
C GLY A 1020 -33.08 -15.14 22.03
N GLY A 1021 -32.50 -15.43 20.87
CA GLY A 1021 -31.85 -14.45 20.01
C GLY A 1021 -31.26 -15.06 18.74
N SER A 1022 -30.40 -14.30 18.06
CA SER A 1022 -29.65 -14.77 16.89
C SER A 1022 -28.17 -14.36 16.99
N GLY A 1023 -27.30 -15.25 16.48
CA GLY A 1023 -25.87 -15.02 16.39
C GLY A 1023 -25.42 -14.69 14.97
N VAL A 1024 -24.46 -13.78 14.85
CA VAL A 1024 -23.83 -13.38 13.58
C VAL A 1024 -22.32 -13.47 13.73
N PHE A 1025 -21.67 -14.18 12.80
CA PHE A 1025 -20.23 -14.19 12.67
C PHE A 1025 -19.74 -13.05 11.77
N THR A 1026 -18.60 -12.47 12.13
CA THR A 1026 -17.90 -11.45 11.34
C THR A 1026 -16.39 -11.70 11.39
N GLY A 1027 -15.68 -11.36 10.33
CA GLY A 1027 -14.25 -11.64 10.19
C GLY A 1027 -13.89 -11.96 8.74
N ASN A 1028 -12.60 -12.07 8.46
CA ASN A 1028 -12.13 -12.42 7.13
C ASN A 1028 -12.46 -13.88 6.79
N GLY A 1029 -12.95 -14.15 5.59
CA GLY A 1029 -13.30 -15.50 5.10
C GLY A 1029 -14.46 -16.22 5.81
N VAL A 1030 -15.24 -15.56 6.68
CA VAL A 1030 -16.42 -16.17 7.34
C VAL A 1030 -17.73 -15.54 6.84
N SER A 1031 -18.77 -16.36 6.62
CA SER A 1031 -20.13 -15.87 6.40
C SER A 1031 -20.80 -15.43 7.71
N SER A 1032 -21.88 -14.65 7.62
CA SER A 1032 -22.72 -14.30 8.77
C SER A 1032 -23.27 -15.51 9.54
N SER A 1033 -23.45 -16.65 8.86
CA SER A 1033 -23.90 -17.91 9.45
C SER A 1033 -22.77 -18.77 10.04
N GLY A 1034 -21.51 -18.34 10.00
CA GLY A 1034 -20.37 -19.08 10.55
C GLY A 1034 -19.74 -20.10 9.59
N MET A 1035 -20.02 -20.01 8.29
CA MET A 1035 -19.36 -20.83 7.26
C MET A 1035 -18.01 -20.20 6.94
N PHE A 1036 -16.91 -20.85 7.34
CA PHE A 1036 -15.54 -20.37 7.11
C PHE A 1036 -14.95 -20.99 5.84
N ASN A 1037 -14.37 -20.16 4.97
CA ASN A 1037 -13.64 -20.58 3.78
C ASN A 1037 -12.16 -20.16 3.89
N PRO A 1038 -11.23 -21.09 4.18
CA PRO A 1038 -9.80 -20.80 4.29
C PRO A 1038 -9.21 -20.14 3.05
N ALA A 1039 -9.66 -20.52 1.85
CA ALA A 1039 -9.18 -19.97 0.59
C ALA A 1039 -9.59 -18.50 0.38
N SER A 1040 -10.74 -18.08 0.92
CA SER A 1040 -11.16 -16.66 0.90
C SER A 1040 -10.51 -15.84 2.01
N ALA A 1041 -10.16 -16.45 3.14
CA ALA A 1041 -9.40 -15.78 4.19
C ALA A 1041 -7.94 -15.51 3.77
N GLY A 1042 -7.32 -16.46 3.06
CA GLY A 1042 -5.90 -16.43 2.75
C GLY A 1042 -5.03 -16.89 3.92
N VAL A 1043 -3.73 -17.05 3.70
CA VAL A 1043 -2.78 -17.50 4.74
C VAL A 1043 -2.59 -16.43 5.81
N GLY A 1044 -2.61 -16.81 7.08
CA GLY A 1044 -2.39 -15.91 8.21
C GLY A 1044 -3.28 -16.23 9.41
N THR A 1045 -3.18 -15.39 10.45
CA THR A 1045 -4.07 -15.42 11.61
C THR A 1045 -5.26 -14.50 11.35
N HIS A 1046 -6.48 -15.02 11.46
CA HIS A 1046 -7.72 -14.27 11.24
C HIS A 1046 -8.55 -14.28 12.51
N THR A 1047 -8.83 -13.08 13.04
CA THR A 1047 -9.71 -12.93 14.20
C THR A 1047 -11.17 -13.00 13.75
N ILE A 1048 -11.88 -14.05 14.19
CA ILE A 1048 -13.31 -14.23 13.95
C ILE A 1048 -14.07 -13.73 15.18
N THR A 1049 -15.07 -12.88 14.99
CA THR A 1049 -15.92 -12.36 16.06
C THR A 1049 -17.33 -12.92 15.91
N TYR A 1050 -17.84 -13.56 16.97
CA TYR A 1050 -19.22 -13.98 17.08
C TYR A 1050 -19.96 -13.00 17.99
N THR A 1051 -20.98 -12.35 17.44
CA THR A 1051 -21.87 -11.44 18.17
C THR A 1051 -23.23 -12.10 18.30
N PHE A 1052 -23.75 -12.25 19.51
CA PHE A 1052 -25.10 -12.74 19.76
C PHE A 1052 -25.98 -11.60 20.24
N THR A 1053 -27.17 -11.45 19.65
CA THR A 1053 -28.15 -10.41 19.99
C THR A 1053 -29.46 -11.05 20.42
N SER A 1054 -29.96 -10.66 21.60
CA SER A 1054 -31.23 -11.13 22.14
C SER A 1054 -32.42 -10.63 21.31
N ALA A 1055 -33.36 -11.52 21.02
CA ALA A 1055 -34.61 -11.18 20.31
C ALA A 1055 -35.50 -10.27 21.17
N SER A 1056 -35.47 -10.46 22.49
CA SER A 1056 -36.06 -9.56 23.47
C SER A 1056 -35.07 -8.46 23.86
N GLY A 1057 -35.37 -7.21 23.53
CA GLY A 1057 -34.62 -6.05 24.01
C GLY A 1057 -33.34 -5.69 23.25
N GLY A 1058 -32.85 -6.52 22.32
CA GLY A 1058 -31.69 -6.17 21.47
C GLY A 1058 -30.33 -6.12 22.19
N CYS A 1059 -30.22 -6.72 23.38
CA CYS A 1059 -28.98 -6.79 24.14
C CYS A 1059 -28.01 -7.75 23.46
N SER A 1060 -26.74 -7.34 23.34
CA SER A 1060 -25.72 -8.17 22.69
C SER A 1060 -24.49 -8.39 23.56
N ASP A 1061 -23.81 -9.50 23.27
CA ASP A 1061 -22.48 -9.83 23.75
C ASP A 1061 -21.66 -10.42 22.61
N ALA A 1062 -20.35 -10.21 22.66
CA ALA A 1062 -19.45 -10.62 21.59
C ALA A 1062 -18.16 -11.21 22.16
N LYS A 1063 -17.68 -12.27 21.49
CA LYS A 1063 -16.34 -12.82 21.70
C LYS A 1063 -15.62 -12.94 20.38
N SER A 1064 -14.31 -12.80 20.43
CA SER A 1064 -13.42 -12.99 19.31
C SER A 1064 -12.49 -14.15 19.57
N GLN A 1065 -12.22 -14.95 18.55
CA GLN A 1065 -11.28 -16.07 18.59
C GLN A 1065 -10.50 -16.10 17.27
N ASP A 1066 -9.20 -16.29 17.38
CA ASP A 1066 -8.34 -16.44 16.21
C ASP A 1066 -8.43 -17.84 15.61
N ILE A 1067 -8.45 -17.91 14.28
CA ILE A 1067 -8.16 -19.10 13.48
C ILE A 1067 -6.89 -18.85 12.65
N ILE A 1068 -6.00 -19.84 12.59
CA ILE A 1068 -4.77 -19.78 11.82
C ILE A 1068 -4.97 -20.56 10.51
N VAL A 1069 -4.92 -19.88 9.38
CA VAL A 1069 -4.88 -20.51 8.05
C VAL A 1069 -3.43 -20.69 7.64
N GLN A 1070 -3.00 -21.94 7.52
CA GLN A 1070 -1.65 -22.35 7.20
C GLN A 1070 -1.50 -22.57 5.68
N PRO A 1071 -0.33 -22.25 5.08
CA PRO A 1071 -0.09 -22.57 3.68
C PRO A 1071 -0.08 -24.08 3.49
N ASN A 1072 -0.61 -24.55 2.36
CA ASN A 1072 -0.26 -25.89 1.89
C ASN A 1072 1.21 -25.88 1.41
N PRO A 1073 1.90 -27.03 1.39
CA PRO A 1073 3.14 -27.15 0.67
C PRO A 1073 2.99 -26.74 -0.81
N VAL A 1074 4.10 -26.28 -1.36
CA VAL A 1074 4.21 -25.95 -2.77
C VAL A 1074 5.14 -26.99 -3.38
N VAL A 1075 4.60 -27.76 -4.32
CA VAL A 1075 5.34 -28.73 -5.14
C VAL A 1075 5.31 -28.19 -6.54
N LEU A 1076 6.47 -27.71 -7.00
CA LEU A 1076 6.66 -27.18 -8.34
C LEU A 1076 7.49 -28.18 -9.14
N ASN A 1077 6.92 -28.60 -10.25
CA ASN A 1077 7.36 -29.72 -11.05
C ASN A 1077 7.29 -29.30 -12.52
N ASP A 1078 8.41 -29.42 -13.23
CA ASP A 1078 8.45 -29.24 -14.69
C ASP A 1078 8.39 -30.59 -15.40
N ASP A 1079 7.62 -30.68 -16.47
CA ASP A 1079 7.71 -31.78 -17.45
C ASP A 1079 9.08 -31.76 -18.14
N VAL A 1080 9.63 -32.95 -18.39
CA VAL A 1080 10.99 -33.11 -18.94
C VAL A 1080 11.05 -34.12 -20.07
N ASP A 1081 12.01 -33.94 -20.97
CA ASP A 1081 12.31 -34.85 -22.07
C ASP A 1081 13.58 -35.66 -21.79
N ILE A 1082 13.52 -36.97 -22.00
CA ILE A 1082 14.69 -37.84 -22.11
C ILE A 1082 14.68 -38.59 -23.45
N LEU A 1083 15.84 -39.09 -23.88
CA LEU A 1083 15.91 -40.10 -24.93
C LEU A 1083 15.70 -41.49 -24.30
N LEU A 1084 15.17 -42.45 -25.07
CA LEU A 1084 15.05 -43.85 -24.61
C LEU A 1084 16.40 -44.39 -24.09
N GLY A 1085 16.40 -44.90 -22.86
CA GLY A 1085 17.60 -45.38 -22.15
C GLY A 1085 18.39 -44.30 -21.41
N GLY A 1086 17.93 -43.04 -21.41
CA GLY A 1086 18.47 -41.97 -20.57
C GLY A 1086 17.90 -41.96 -19.15
N GLU A 1087 18.51 -41.13 -18.31
CA GLU A 1087 18.07 -40.84 -16.95
C GLU A 1087 18.02 -39.32 -16.73
N ILE A 1088 17.21 -38.86 -15.78
CA ILE A 1088 17.12 -37.45 -15.40
C ILE A 1088 16.76 -37.32 -13.92
N THR A 1089 17.38 -36.36 -13.23
CA THR A 1089 16.90 -35.95 -11.89
C THR A 1089 15.59 -35.20 -12.04
N LEU A 1090 14.51 -35.66 -11.40
CA LEU A 1090 13.21 -34.99 -11.48
C LEU A 1090 13.34 -33.55 -10.93
N PRO A 1091 12.96 -32.51 -11.70
CA PRO A 1091 13.05 -31.12 -11.29
C PRO A 1091 11.87 -30.75 -10.39
N ALA A 1092 11.85 -31.35 -9.20
CA ALA A 1092 10.86 -31.09 -8.17
C ALA A 1092 11.42 -30.14 -7.12
N ILE A 1093 10.73 -29.02 -6.92
CA ILE A 1093 11.06 -28.01 -5.93
C ILE A 1093 10.00 -28.07 -4.85
N ALA A 1094 10.45 -28.08 -3.60
CA ALA A 1094 9.60 -27.82 -2.45
C ALA A 1094 10.18 -26.61 -1.70
N GLU A 1095 9.44 -25.51 -1.70
CA GLU A 1095 9.90 -24.20 -1.20
C GLU A 1095 10.02 -24.15 0.34
N GLN A 1096 9.52 -25.19 1.03
CA GLN A 1096 9.39 -25.23 2.49
C GLN A 1096 10.30 -26.33 3.08
N SER A 1097 10.99 -26.00 4.17
CA SER A 1097 11.78 -26.96 4.95
C SER A 1097 10.90 -27.80 5.89
N GLY A 1098 11.28 -29.04 6.17
CA GLY A 1098 10.59 -29.88 7.17
C GLY A 1098 9.40 -30.68 6.62
N LEU A 1099 9.36 -30.91 5.32
CA LEU A 1099 8.37 -31.75 4.66
C LEU A 1099 8.74 -33.24 4.72
N ASP A 1100 7.74 -34.10 4.57
CA ASP A 1100 7.87 -35.49 4.08
C ASP A 1100 7.42 -35.55 2.62
N TYR A 1101 8.12 -36.36 1.82
CA TYR A 1101 7.87 -36.54 0.39
C TYR A 1101 7.41 -37.97 0.11
N GLN A 1102 6.53 -38.13 -0.87
CA GLN A 1102 6.09 -39.43 -1.38
C GLN A 1102 5.81 -39.35 -2.88
N TRP A 1103 6.65 -39.99 -3.69
CA TRP A 1103 6.45 -40.16 -5.12
C TRP A 1103 5.62 -41.40 -5.46
N SER A 1104 4.87 -41.33 -6.55
CA SER A 1104 4.12 -42.45 -7.18
C SER A 1104 3.98 -42.21 -8.69
N PRO A 1105 4.13 -43.22 -9.57
CA PRO A 1105 4.54 -44.59 -9.27
C PRO A 1105 6.01 -44.66 -8.83
N ALA A 1106 6.37 -45.72 -8.11
CA ALA A 1106 7.76 -45.95 -7.68
C ALA A 1106 8.68 -46.47 -8.82
N THR A 1107 8.10 -46.88 -9.95
CA THR A 1107 8.78 -47.55 -11.06
C THR A 1107 9.85 -46.64 -11.68
N ALA A 1108 11.06 -47.19 -11.84
CA ALA A 1108 12.21 -46.49 -12.42
C ALA A 1108 12.60 -45.17 -11.71
N LEU A 1109 12.30 -45.04 -10.41
CA LEU A 1109 12.83 -43.99 -9.53
C LEU A 1109 13.94 -44.51 -8.62
N SER A 1110 14.97 -43.69 -8.35
CA SER A 1110 16.03 -44.01 -7.39
C SER A 1110 15.58 -43.99 -5.92
N GLY A 1111 14.39 -43.46 -5.63
CA GLY A 1111 13.78 -43.42 -4.30
C GLY A 1111 12.44 -42.68 -4.33
N THR A 1112 11.54 -42.99 -3.40
CA THR A 1112 10.20 -42.37 -3.37
C THR A 1112 10.01 -41.32 -2.28
N THR A 1113 10.90 -41.24 -1.30
CA THR A 1113 10.81 -40.30 -0.15
C THR A 1113 11.84 -39.16 -0.20
N ILE A 1114 12.54 -39.03 -1.33
CA ILE A 1114 13.48 -37.95 -1.62
C ILE A 1114 12.82 -36.93 -2.55
N LEU A 1115 13.15 -35.65 -2.40
CA LEU A 1115 12.54 -34.57 -3.18
C LEU A 1115 12.82 -34.73 -4.67
N THR A 1116 14.10 -34.87 -5.05
CA THR A 1116 14.57 -34.97 -6.45
C THR A 1116 15.17 -36.36 -6.74
N PRO A 1117 14.36 -37.41 -6.96
CA PRO A 1117 14.88 -38.71 -7.38
C PRO A 1117 15.40 -38.68 -8.82
N ILE A 1118 16.28 -39.62 -9.16
CA ILE A 1118 16.62 -39.93 -10.55
C ILE A 1118 15.49 -40.79 -11.12
N ALA A 1119 14.98 -40.42 -12.28
CA ALA A 1119 13.99 -41.17 -13.05
C ALA A 1119 14.61 -41.67 -14.37
N SER A 1120 14.38 -42.95 -14.69
CA SER A 1120 14.85 -43.59 -15.93
C SER A 1120 13.77 -44.45 -16.62
N PRO A 1121 12.57 -43.93 -16.90
CA PRO A 1121 11.49 -44.73 -17.47
C PRO A 1121 11.72 -45.07 -18.95
N GLU A 1122 11.26 -46.25 -19.38
CA GLU A 1122 11.34 -46.69 -20.79
C GLU A 1122 10.18 -46.17 -21.68
N GLN A 1123 9.14 -45.61 -21.05
CA GLN A 1123 7.96 -45.05 -21.71
C GLN A 1123 7.58 -43.73 -21.02
N THR A 1124 6.89 -42.84 -21.73
CA THR A 1124 6.42 -41.57 -21.15
C THR A 1124 5.61 -41.83 -19.88
N THR A 1125 6.08 -41.31 -18.75
CA THR A 1125 5.56 -41.63 -17.41
C THR A 1125 5.25 -40.35 -16.65
N VAL A 1126 4.08 -40.29 -16.03
CA VAL A 1126 3.68 -39.20 -15.13
C VAL A 1126 3.98 -39.65 -13.69
N TYR A 1127 4.85 -38.90 -13.01
CA TYR A 1127 5.18 -39.08 -11.61
C TYR A 1127 4.49 -38.01 -10.76
N THR A 1128 3.76 -38.41 -9.74
CA THR A 1128 3.11 -37.54 -8.76
C THR A 1128 3.94 -37.48 -7.48
N LEU A 1129 4.35 -36.29 -7.05
CA LEU A 1129 4.95 -36.01 -5.75
C LEU A 1129 3.88 -35.48 -4.81
N ARG A 1130 3.62 -36.19 -3.72
CA ARG A 1130 2.91 -35.69 -2.55
C ARG A 1130 3.90 -35.18 -1.51
N ALA A 1131 3.81 -33.90 -1.14
CA ALA A 1131 4.58 -33.32 -0.04
C ALA A 1131 3.65 -33.02 1.15
N THR A 1132 4.09 -33.28 2.38
CA THR A 1132 3.33 -33.03 3.62
C THR A 1132 4.21 -32.35 4.65
N ASP A 1133 3.76 -31.25 5.23
CA ASP A 1133 4.47 -30.55 6.32
C ASP A 1133 4.30 -31.29 7.66
N LYS A 1134 5.43 -31.56 8.34
CA LYS A 1134 5.48 -32.32 9.60
C LYS A 1134 4.84 -31.61 10.80
N ASN A 1135 4.82 -30.29 10.79
CA ASN A 1135 4.34 -29.46 11.89
C ASN A 1135 2.85 -29.11 11.73
N THR A 1136 2.39 -28.94 10.48
CA THR A 1136 1.02 -28.51 10.17
C THR A 1136 0.12 -29.65 9.68
N GLY A 1137 0.69 -30.73 9.14
CA GLY A 1137 -0.06 -31.80 8.46
C GLY A 1137 -0.62 -31.40 7.10
N CYS A 1138 -0.42 -30.15 6.66
CA CYS A 1138 -0.88 -29.69 5.36
C CYS A 1138 -0.10 -30.39 4.24
N SER A 1139 -0.81 -30.85 3.21
CA SER A 1139 -0.20 -31.53 2.06
C SER A 1139 -0.57 -30.92 0.72
N SER A 1140 0.28 -31.14 -0.28
CA SER A 1140 0.03 -30.81 -1.68
C SER A 1140 0.52 -31.93 -2.58
N GLU A 1141 0.00 -31.96 -3.81
CA GLU A 1141 0.45 -32.85 -4.86
C GLU A 1141 0.83 -32.04 -6.10
N GLY A 1142 1.84 -32.50 -6.84
CA GLY A 1142 2.22 -32.00 -8.14
C GLY A 1142 2.74 -33.13 -9.02
N THR A 1143 2.76 -32.95 -10.34
CA THR A 1143 3.11 -34.00 -11.32
C THR A 1143 4.29 -33.58 -12.21
N VAL A 1144 5.20 -34.51 -12.48
CA VAL A 1144 6.22 -34.42 -13.55
C VAL A 1144 5.90 -35.45 -14.63
N THR A 1145 5.71 -35.02 -15.87
CA THR A 1145 5.71 -35.90 -17.04
C THR A 1145 7.12 -36.05 -17.57
N VAL A 1146 7.70 -37.25 -17.47
CA VAL A 1146 8.95 -37.60 -18.15
C VAL A 1146 8.60 -38.17 -19.52
N THR A 1147 8.81 -37.39 -20.57
CA THR A 1147 8.56 -37.78 -21.97
C THR A 1147 9.76 -38.55 -22.53
N VAL A 1148 9.52 -39.77 -23.01
CA VAL A 1148 10.58 -40.66 -23.51
C VAL A 1148 10.62 -40.66 -25.04
N ASN A 1149 11.56 -39.91 -25.59
CA ASN A 1149 11.71 -39.70 -27.04
C ASN A 1149 12.47 -40.89 -27.68
N LYS A 1150 11.70 -41.77 -28.34
CA LYS A 1150 12.24 -42.94 -29.06
C LYS A 1150 13.00 -42.52 -30.32
N THR A 1151 13.86 -43.39 -30.84
CA THR A 1151 14.61 -43.13 -32.07
C THR A 1151 13.65 -43.06 -33.27
N PRO A 1152 13.69 -42.02 -34.11
CA PRO A 1152 12.95 -42.00 -35.37
C PRO A 1152 13.36 -43.15 -36.28
N GLU A 1153 12.40 -43.99 -36.66
CA GLU A 1153 12.61 -45.09 -37.59
C GLU A 1153 12.27 -44.59 -38.99
N VAL A 1154 13.32 -44.32 -39.78
CA VAL A 1154 13.20 -43.66 -41.09
C VAL A 1154 13.21 -44.70 -42.21
N PRO A 1155 12.09 -44.95 -42.91
CA PRO A 1155 12.10 -45.82 -44.08
C PRO A 1155 12.99 -45.23 -45.16
N ASN A 1156 13.73 -46.07 -45.88
CA ASN A 1156 14.55 -45.66 -47.02
C ASN A 1156 13.80 -45.78 -48.37
N THR A 1157 12.56 -46.27 -48.36
CA THR A 1157 11.72 -46.50 -49.56
C THR A 1157 10.24 -46.30 -49.22
N PHE A 1158 9.44 -45.76 -50.15
CA PHE A 1158 7.96 -45.77 -50.09
C PHE A 1158 7.34 -45.78 -51.51
N THR A 1159 6.04 -46.09 -51.60
CA THR A 1159 5.32 -46.36 -52.86
C THR A 1159 4.07 -45.48 -53.02
N PRO A 1160 4.22 -44.19 -53.38
CA PRO A 1160 3.10 -43.30 -53.68
C PRO A 1160 2.43 -43.64 -55.03
N ASN A 1161 1.61 -44.69 -55.06
CA ASN A 1161 0.94 -45.24 -56.24
C ASN A 1161 -0.61 -45.18 -56.16
N GLY A 1162 -1.18 -44.88 -54.99
CA GLY A 1162 -2.61 -44.76 -54.72
C GLY A 1162 -3.32 -46.06 -54.32
N ASP A 1163 -2.60 -47.13 -53.96
CA ASP A 1163 -3.19 -48.41 -53.53
C ASP A 1163 -3.54 -48.48 -52.02
N GLY A 1164 -3.16 -47.45 -51.24
CA GLY A 1164 -3.36 -47.36 -49.80
C GLY A 1164 -2.21 -47.92 -48.96
N ILE A 1165 -1.14 -48.44 -49.58
CA ILE A 1165 -0.02 -49.11 -48.91
C ILE A 1165 1.29 -48.34 -49.16
N ASN A 1166 1.85 -47.76 -48.08
CA ASN A 1166 3.07 -46.95 -48.13
C ASN A 1166 3.00 -45.76 -49.11
N ASP A 1167 1.80 -45.25 -49.39
CA ASP A 1167 1.58 -44.03 -50.19
C ASP A 1167 2.23 -42.78 -49.61
N LEU A 1168 2.49 -42.81 -48.31
CA LEU A 1168 3.10 -41.75 -47.53
C LEU A 1168 4.42 -42.23 -46.92
N TRP A 1169 5.43 -41.35 -46.90
CA TRP A 1169 6.70 -41.59 -46.21
C TRP A 1169 6.51 -41.44 -44.69
N VAL A 1170 5.97 -42.48 -44.06
CA VAL A 1170 5.69 -42.50 -42.61
C VAL A 1170 6.94 -42.90 -41.83
N ILE A 1171 7.56 -41.92 -41.18
CA ILE A 1171 8.64 -42.08 -40.21
C ILE A 1171 8.04 -42.37 -38.83
N ALA A 1172 8.26 -43.56 -38.28
CA ALA A 1172 7.75 -43.90 -36.95
C ALA A 1172 8.57 -43.23 -35.83
N ASN A 1173 7.95 -43.04 -34.67
CA ASN A 1173 8.45 -42.30 -33.49
C ASN A 1173 8.76 -40.79 -33.71
N LEU A 1174 8.87 -40.30 -34.95
CA LEU A 1174 9.20 -38.88 -35.21
C LEU A 1174 8.10 -37.91 -34.73
N ASN A 1175 6.86 -38.38 -34.61
CA ASN A 1175 5.74 -37.64 -34.03
C ASN A 1175 5.94 -37.24 -32.54
N THR A 1176 6.89 -37.86 -31.83
CA THR A 1176 7.26 -37.42 -30.47
C THR A 1176 8.11 -36.13 -30.45
N TYR A 1177 8.70 -35.76 -31.59
CA TYR A 1177 9.49 -34.55 -31.78
C TYR A 1177 8.64 -33.47 -32.44
N THR A 1178 7.78 -32.83 -31.66
CA THR A 1178 6.76 -31.86 -32.13
C THR A 1178 7.29 -30.74 -33.03
N ASN A 1179 8.55 -30.34 -32.88
CA ASN A 1179 9.19 -29.26 -33.65
C ASN A 1179 10.24 -29.73 -34.68
N CYS A 1180 10.35 -31.04 -34.96
CA CYS A 1180 11.40 -31.56 -35.85
C CYS A 1180 11.38 -30.90 -37.24
N VAL A 1181 12.56 -30.64 -37.81
CA VAL A 1181 12.67 -30.06 -39.16
C VAL A 1181 13.07 -31.15 -40.15
N ILE A 1182 12.20 -31.42 -41.12
CA ILE A 1182 12.46 -32.38 -42.20
C ILE A 1182 12.70 -31.60 -43.48
N LYS A 1183 13.77 -31.95 -44.21
CA LYS A 1183 14.06 -31.43 -45.55
C LYS A 1183 14.41 -32.59 -46.46
N VAL A 1184 13.87 -32.62 -47.68
CA VAL A 1184 14.20 -33.60 -48.72
C VAL A 1184 14.67 -32.86 -49.97
N PHE A 1185 15.70 -33.41 -50.61
CA PHE A 1185 16.43 -32.83 -51.74
C PHE A 1185 16.50 -33.85 -52.88
N ASN A 1186 16.42 -33.39 -54.13
CA ASN A 1186 16.74 -34.22 -55.28
C ASN A 1186 18.27 -34.33 -55.49
N ARG A 1187 18.70 -35.17 -56.44
CA ARG A 1187 20.11 -35.40 -56.78
C ARG A 1187 20.94 -34.15 -57.12
N SER A 1188 20.28 -33.03 -57.45
CA SER A 1188 20.93 -31.75 -57.80
C SER A 1188 21.01 -30.79 -56.60
N GLY A 1189 20.65 -31.24 -55.39
CA GLY A 1189 20.63 -30.41 -54.17
C GLY A 1189 19.42 -29.48 -54.06
N GLN A 1190 18.46 -29.54 -54.99
CA GLN A 1190 17.24 -28.74 -54.90
C GLN A 1190 16.28 -29.36 -53.89
N MET A 1191 15.84 -28.56 -52.91
CA MET A 1191 14.84 -28.95 -51.93
C MET A 1191 13.48 -29.18 -52.60
N VAL A 1192 12.89 -30.36 -52.38
CA VAL A 1192 11.60 -30.80 -52.94
C VAL A 1192 10.52 -30.99 -51.88
N PHE A 1193 10.89 -31.11 -50.60
CA PHE A 1193 9.97 -31.12 -49.46
C PHE A 1193 10.64 -30.47 -48.26
N SER A 1194 9.85 -29.75 -47.45
CA SER A 1194 10.27 -29.25 -46.15
C SER A 1194 9.06 -29.12 -45.23
N THR A 1195 9.20 -29.53 -43.97
CA THR A 1195 8.21 -29.27 -42.92
C THR A 1195 8.91 -28.99 -41.59
N THR A 1196 8.24 -28.23 -40.73
CA THR A 1196 8.57 -28.06 -39.31
C THR A 1196 7.44 -28.67 -38.51
N GLY A 1197 7.77 -29.60 -37.61
CA GLY A 1197 6.82 -30.54 -37.04
C GLY A 1197 6.41 -31.65 -38.02
N TYR A 1198 5.80 -32.70 -37.46
CA TYR A 1198 5.49 -33.94 -38.17
C TYR A 1198 3.98 -34.27 -38.14
N SER A 1199 3.17 -33.33 -38.64
CA SER A 1199 1.71 -33.47 -38.75
C SER A 1199 1.26 -34.15 -40.05
N THR A 1200 2.06 -34.04 -41.12
CA THR A 1200 1.70 -34.53 -42.46
C THR A 1200 2.92 -35.20 -43.08
N PRO A 1201 2.94 -36.54 -43.16
CA PRO A 1201 3.96 -37.29 -43.89
C PRO A 1201 4.03 -36.89 -45.37
N TRP A 1202 5.19 -37.05 -46.00
CA TRP A 1202 5.39 -36.69 -47.40
C TRP A 1202 4.77 -37.72 -48.36
N ASP A 1203 4.08 -37.25 -49.39
CA ASP A 1203 3.39 -38.04 -50.42
C ASP A 1203 4.24 -38.26 -51.70
N GLY A 1204 5.49 -37.81 -51.70
CA GLY A 1204 6.36 -37.88 -52.88
C GLY A 1204 5.95 -36.92 -54.00
N THR A 1205 5.21 -35.86 -53.69
CA THR A 1205 4.94 -34.77 -54.63
C THR A 1205 5.84 -33.55 -54.39
N PHE A 1206 5.94 -32.71 -55.42
CA PHE A 1206 6.52 -31.36 -55.34
C PHE A 1206 5.65 -30.41 -56.15
N LYS A 1207 5.19 -29.31 -55.52
CA LYS A 1207 4.25 -28.34 -56.13
C LYS A 1207 3.00 -29.02 -56.74
N GLY A 1208 2.43 -29.99 -56.02
CA GLY A 1208 1.24 -30.74 -56.44
C GLY A 1208 1.45 -31.75 -57.57
N ASN A 1209 2.70 -31.96 -58.04
CA ASN A 1209 3.01 -32.91 -59.09
C ASN A 1209 3.80 -34.12 -58.53
N PRO A 1210 3.49 -35.37 -58.94
CA PRO A 1210 4.25 -36.54 -58.50
C PRO A 1210 5.72 -36.48 -58.95
N LEU A 1211 6.67 -36.65 -58.02
CA LEU A 1211 8.10 -36.68 -58.34
C LEU A 1211 8.53 -38.00 -58.97
N PRO A 1212 9.49 -38.04 -59.92
CA PRO A 1212 9.94 -39.27 -60.56
C PRO A 1212 10.44 -40.35 -59.58
N ALA A 1213 10.23 -41.63 -59.94
CA ALA A 1213 10.81 -42.77 -59.24
C ALA A 1213 12.35 -42.69 -59.30
N ALA A 1214 12.96 -42.38 -58.16
CA ALA A 1214 14.38 -42.07 -58.01
C ALA A 1214 14.76 -42.05 -56.52
N THR A 1215 16.06 -41.99 -56.26
CA THR A 1215 16.60 -41.72 -54.92
C THR A 1215 16.71 -40.20 -54.67
N TYR A 1216 16.18 -39.78 -53.54
CA TYR A 1216 16.25 -38.44 -52.96
C TYR A 1216 17.06 -38.50 -51.66
N TYR A 1217 17.52 -37.37 -51.17
CA TYR A 1217 18.31 -37.26 -49.93
C TYR A 1217 17.55 -36.46 -48.89
N TYR A 1218 17.62 -36.85 -47.63
CA TYR A 1218 16.94 -36.14 -46.55
C TYR A 1218 17.89 -35.70 -45.44
N THR A 1219 17.49 -34.64 -44.74
CA THR A 1219 17.97 -34.30 -43.40
C THR A 1219 16.75 -34.15 -42.49
N ILE A 1220 16.73 -34.90 -41.40
CA ILE A 1220 15.76 -34.78 -40.32
C ILE A 1220 16.53 -34.26 -39.12
N ASP A 1221 16.20 -33.08 -38.63
CA ASP A 1221 16.66 -32.55 -37.36
C ASP A 1221 15.55 -32.79 -36.32
N PRO A 1222 15.66 -33.78 -35.42
CA PRO A 1222 14.66 -34.04 -34.39
C PRO A 1222 14.66 -32.96 -33.29
N GLN A 1223 15.69 -32.13 -33.21
CA GLN A 1223 15.97 -31.25 -32.07
C GLN A 1223 16.11 -32.04 -30.75
N LYS A 1224 15.81 -31.41 -29.60
CA LYS A 1224 15.84 -32.01 -28.24
C LYS A 1224 17.12 -32.83 -27.95
N GLY A 1225 18.29 -32.29 -28.33
CA GLY A 1225 19.60 -32.91 -28.07
C GLY A 1225 19.96 -34.13 -28.93
N ARG A 1226 19.08 -34.57 -29.85
CA ARG A 1226 19.37 -35.67 -30.77
C ARG A 1226 20.07 -35.16 -32.03
N LYS A 1227 21.12 -35.86 -32.49
CA LYS A 1227 21.87 -35.51 -33.69
C LYS A 1227 20.97 -35.54 -34.94
N VAL A 1228 21.24 -34.65 -35.89
CA VAL A 1228 20.61 -34.63 -37.21
C VAL A 1228 20.80 -35.99 -37.89
N ILE A 1229 19.71 -36.56 -38.37
CA ILE A 1229 19.65 -37.82 -39.11
C ILE A 1229 19.67 -37.49 -40.60
N ALA A 1230 20.63 -38.01 -41.35
CA ALA A 1230 20.74 -37.82 -42.79
C ALA A 1230 20.78 -39.17 -43.51
N GLY A 1231 20.22 -39.23 -44.71
CA GLY A 1231 20.15 -40.46 -45.48
C GLY A 1231 19.48 -40.29 -46.83
N SER A 1232 19.12 -41.41 -47.44
CA SER A 1232 18.44 -41.46 -48.74
C SER A 1232 17.05 -42.10 -48.64
N ILE A 1233 16.10 -41.56 -49.40
CA ILE A 1233 14.73 -42.06 -49.55
C ILE A 1233 14.44 -42.30 -51.04
N THR A 1234 14.02 -43.51 -51.39
CA THR A 1234 13.69 -43.92 -52.76
C THR A 1234 12.19 -43.91 -52.96
N ILE A 1235 11.73 -43.20 -54.00
CA ILE A 1235 10.35 -43.29 -54.49
C ILE A 1235 10.29 -44.44 -55.49
N LEU A 1236 9.40 -45.39 -55.25
CA LEU A 1236 8.99 -46.42 -56.21
C LEU A 1236 7.53 -46.14 -56.64
N ARG A 1237 7.15 -46.50 -57.86
CA ARG A 1237 5.77 -46.48 -58.38
C ARG A 1237 5.55 -47.63 -59.35
#